data_AF-W2IIG2-F1
#
_entry.id   AF-W2IIG2-F1
#
_cell.length_a   1.000
_cell.length_b   1.000
_cell.length_c   1.000
_cell.angle_alpha   90.00
_cell.angle_beta   90.00
_cell.angle_gamma   90.00
#
_symmetry.space_group_name_H-M   'P 1'
#
loop_
_entity.id
_entity.type
_entity.pdbx_description
1 polymer ?
#
loop_
_entity_poly.entity_id
_entity_poly.type
_entity_poly.pdbx_seq_one_letter_code
_entity_poly.pdbx_strand_id
1 'polypeptide(L)'
;MDGIVSGVVRDAYLKELGVNGWSDLTTHSPYSYLQEPYESRSPEALRQDYPQLYSGASGPTPRALAAASTPSGAFFYFLQPQLWEDIAAEPNGYFEASLDERVQGQHVKQLSRELKHQQFKAKSLEDIREEVQRMPILEARELCVFIGLLLARSVVPNKEKLANHWKTREEGAIPRGRFGRFMTRDRFMHISRNLHFSSNGDPRAATDRSRKLRPVVDALQDRFAAGYTPPAVMAFDHERLPSRSTFNLMRVYIKDKPHKWGTNLFMFFEVFCVKKERSGQRSSADQKSDPAAVVRNLKQVLGPTAPPNGEMRLVVMDRFYSSVPLSMQLLTVGFNSIGTVRTDRQGLSTKLIPKKLAGDKKKPPKIKRLGHVQPDRIVRRDKLTREQHEVACPRIVKDYQTYMDGVDVHDQLRLQRYSLQLCIKYKKNYKGLFLGLVDLAIIDSYIVFNAARAASNLLKTSYIEFLKQLHLELCQLRDEDWEGLIVDETFQATPLKDKNTVRIRRRSHTPILNDEWRRGNNNQGRKRRTRACTVCSLLKGAGTGRCGDSSSYVQKPMAWCVFLCEKKRHTLKGKLLSCFDIWHKSWRNGALAPAPQHGGKRTIRARAPAQHPAQGNDSDEDSRHESIVGNSRQQKRARRVVTD
;
A
#
# COMPACT_ATOMS: atom_id res chain seq x y z
N MET A 1 -3.07 34.23 -13.52
CA MET A 1 -3.57 33.31 -12.48
C MET A 1 -3.49 31.85 -12.93
N ASP A 2 -4.08 31.47 -14.07
CA ASP A 2 -4.19 30.07 -14.51
C ASP A 2 -2.86 29.31 -14.68
N GLY A 3 -1.79 29.99 -15.11
CA GLY A 3 -0.43 29.43 -15.18
C GLY A 3 0.15 29.08 -13.80
N ILE A 4 -0.12 29.90 -12.78
CA ILE A 4 0.35 29.67 -11.40
C ILE A 4 -0.42 28.49 -10.77
N VAL A 5 -1.73 28.44 -10.98
CA VAL A 5 -2.59 27.35 -10.48
C VAL A 5 -2.20 26.00 -11.10
N SER A 6 -1.81 25.99 -12.37
CA SER A 6 -1.30 24.80 -13.06
C SER A 6 0.16 24.45 -12.75
N GLY A 7 0.89 25.33 -12.04
CA GLY A 7 2.31 25.16 -11.71
C GLY A 7 3.26 25.46 -12.88
N VAL A 8 2.74 26.00 -13.99
CA VAL A 8 3.49 26.37 -15.19
C VAL A 8 3.66 27.88 -15.21
N VAL A 9 4.69 28.36 -14.52
CA VAL A 9 5.09 29.77 -14.52
C VAL A 9 6.16 29.98 -15.57
N ARG A 10 5.99 30.97 -16.45
CA ARG A 10 6.94 31.25 -17.55
C ARG A 10 8.30 31.69 -17.00
N ASP A 11 9.38 31.12 -17.53
CA ASP A 11 10.77 31.45 -17.17
C ASP A 11 11.08 32.96 -17.26
N ALA A 12 10.58 33.63 -18.30
CA ALA A 12 10.78 35.08 -18.47
C ALA A 12 10.24 35.88 -17.26
N TYR A 13 9.06 35.50 -16.77
CA TYR A 13 8.45 36.11 -15.59
C TYR A 13 9.24 35.81 -14.32
N LEU A 14 9.75 34.58 -14.14
CA LEU A 14 10.57 34.24 -12.97
C LEU A 14 11.91 34.99 -12.95
N LYS A 15 12.50 35.24 -14.12
CA LYS A 15 13.71 36.06 -14.23
C LYS A 15 13.43 37.51 -13.85
N GLU A 16 12.35 38.09 -14.37
CA GLU A 16 11.92 39.45 -14.03
C GLU A 16 11.61 39.58 -12.53
N LEU A 17 10.88 38.62 -11.97
CA LEU A 17 10.56 38.55 -10.54
C LEU A 17 11.84 38.51 -9.67
N GLY A 18 12.89 37.79 -10.11
CA GLY A 18 14.16 37.77 -9.41
C GLY A 18 14.91 39.11 -9.39
N VAL A 19 14.62 40.02 -10.31
CA VAL A 19 15.24 41.36 -10.37
C VAL A 19 14.38 42.40 -9.67
N ASN A 20 13.09 42.45 -10.02
CA ASN A 20 12.18 43.54 -9.65
C ASN A 20 11.06 43.11 -8.68
N GLY A 21 10.87 41.82 -8.46
CA GLY A 21 9.73 41.27 -7.71
C GLY A 21 9.90 41.23 -6.19
N TRP A 22 10.99 41.77 -5.66
CA TRP A 22 11.35 41.66 -4.25
C TRP A 22 11.71 43.03 -3.67
N SER A 23 11.32 43.27 -2.42
CA SER A 23 11.70 44.48 -1.68
C SER A 23 13.21 44.59 -1.49
N ASP A 24 13.69 45.71 -0.98
CA ASP A 24 15.11 45.84 -0.65
C ASP A 24 15.52 44.95 0.54
N LEU A 25 16.82 44.65 0.59
CA LEU A 25 17.41 43.82 1.63
C LEU A 25 17.54 44.59 2.93
N THR A 26 17.02 44.01 3.99
CA THR A 26 17.20 44.48 5.36
C THR A 26 18.32 43.65 6.03
N THR A 27 19.24 44.34 6.71
CA THR A 27 20.31 43.70 7.48
C THR A 27 20.04 43.91 8.97
N HIS A 28 19.97 42.83 9.73
CA HIS A 28 19.76 42.87 11.17
C HIS A 28 21.01 42.40 11.91
N SER A 29 21.46 43.17 12.92
CA SER A 29 22.49 42.74 13.87
C SER A 29 21.83 41.98 15.03
N PRO A 30 22.21 40.71 15.30
CA PRO A 30 21.55 39.92 16.33
C PRO A 30 21.99 40.24 17.78
N TYR A 31 23.03 41.05 17.98
CA TYR A 31 23.67 41.21 19.29
C TYR A 31 22.81 41.93 20.33
N SER A 32 22.06 42.95 19.94
CA SER A 32 21.17 43.68 20.87
C SER A 32 20.07 42.77 21.41
N TYR A 33 19.44 41.99 20.53
CA TYR A 33 18.37 41.06 20.90
C TYR A 33 18.84 39.94 21.85
N LEU A 34 20.12 39.54 21.82
CA LEU A 34 20.65 38.53 22.73
C LEU A 34 20.86 39.04 24.17
N GLN A 35 20.93 40.36 24.36
CA GLN A 35 21.12 40.97 25.69
C GLN A 35 19.80 41.17 26.45
N GLU A 36 18.65 41.08 25.78
CA GLU A 36 17.33 41.17 26.41
C GLU A 36 16.99 39.86 27.16
N PRO A 37 16.05 39.84 28.12
CA PRO A 37 15.52 38.58 28.66
C PRO A 37 14.81 37.77 27.57
N TYR A 38 15.01 36.45 27.54
CA TYR A 38 14.29 35.60 26.57
C TYR A 38 12.87 35.33 27.04
N GLU A 39 11.89 35.83 26.29
CA GLU A 39 10.49 35.47 26.45
C GLU A 39 10.13 34.30 25.54
N SER A 40 9.63 33.22 26.13
CA SER A 40 9.14 32.08 25.35
C SER A 40 7.94 32.49 24.51
N ARG A 41 8.02 32.25 23.20
CA ARG A 41 6.91 32.44 22.27
C ARG A 41 5.66 31.69 22.73
N SER A 42 4.51 32.37 22.79
CA SER A 42 3.24 31.71 23.10
C SER A 42 2.83 30.76 21.96
N PRO A 43 2.07 29.69 22.24
CA PRO A 43 1.51 28.82 21.20
C PRO A 43 0.67 29.57 20.15
N GLU A 44 0.01 30.66 20.55
CA GLU A 44 -0.83 31.50 19.69
C GLU A 44 -0.01 32.37 18.74
N ALA A 45 1.25 32.67 19.06
CA ALA A 45 2.10 33.54 18.24
C ALA A 45 2.38 32.94 16.85
N LEU A 46 2.21 31.62 16.64
CA LEU A 46 2.28 31.02 15.31
C LEU A 46 1.15 31.54 14.41
N ARG A 47 -0.03 31.83 14.96
CA ARG A 47 -1.18 32.36 14.22
C ARG A 47 -1.03 33.84 13.88
N GLN A 48 -0.20 34.57 14.61
CA GLN A 48 0.15 35.95 14.28
C GLN A 48 1.06 36.01 13.05
N ASP A 49 2.02 35.09 12.97
CA ASP A 49 2.96 35.01 11.84
C ASP A 49 2.33 34.39 10.58
N TYR A 50 1.37 33.48 10.77
CA TYR A 50 0.63 32.81 9.70
C TYR A 50 -0.87 33.10 9.84
N PRO A 51 -1.40 34.16 9.19
CA PRO A 51 -2.82 34.48 9.23
C PRO A 51 -3.68 33.31 8.76
N GLN A 52 -4.87 33.16 9.36
CA GLN A 52 -5.86 32.13 9.01
C GLN A 52 -5.37 30.68 9.16
N LEU A 53 -4.31 30.46 9.96
CA LEU A 53 -3.81 29.11 10.22
C LEU A 53 -4.89 28.22 10.85
N TYR A 54 -5.05 27.02 10.28
CA TYR A 54 -6.03 26.02 10.67
C TYR A 54 -6.08 25.83 12.19
N SER A 55 -7.30 25.89 12.73
CA SER A 55 -7.53 25.90 14.19
C SER A 55 -8.36 24.72 14.70
N GLY A 56 -8.84 23.86 13.79
CA GLY A 56 -9.62 22.70 14.16
C GLY A 56 -8.80 21.60 14.83
N ALA A 57 -9.51 20.57 15.30
CA ALA A 57 -8.88 19.41 15.92
C ALA A 57 -7.96 18.68 14.94
N SER A 58 -6.82 18.21 15.44
CA SER A 58 -5.86 17.39 14.70
C SER A 58 -5.35 16.26 15.57
N GLY A 59 -4.84 15.20 14.95
CA GLY A 59 -4.36 14.03 15.66
C GLY A 59 -5.09 12.75 15.23
N PRO A 60 -4.86 11.64 15.96
CA PRO A 60 -5.54 10.38 15.68
C PRO A 60 -7.06 10.51 15.81
N THR A 61 -7.79 9.87 14.91
CA THR A 61 -9.25 9.92 14.94
C THR A 61 -9.81 9.19 16.16
N PRO A 62 -11.03 9.52 16.64
CA PRO A 62 -11.64 8.83 17.79
C PRO A 62 -11.70 7.31 17.60
N ARG A 63 -11.92 6.86 16.36
CA ARG A 63 -11.92 5.44 16.02
C ARG A 63 -10.54 4.80 16.13
N ALA A 64 -9.49 5.49 15.69
CA ALA A 64 -8.11 5.02 15.83
C ALA A 64 -7.71 4.95 17.32
N LEU A 65 -8.08 5.95 18.12
CA LEU A 65 -7.84 5.97 19.57
C LEU A 65 -8.58 4.84 20.28
N ALA A 66 -9.83 4.57 19.93
CA ALA A 66 -10.61 3.48 20.51
C ALA A 66 -10.00 2.10 20.23
N ALA A 67 -9.53 1.89 18.99
CA ALA A 67 -8.82 0.66 18.61
C ALA A 67 -7.46 0.51 19.32
N ALA A 68 -6.82 1.63 19.68
CA ALA A 68 -5.48 1.64 20.28
C ALA A 68 -5.47 1.49 21.81
N SER A 69 -6.47 0.81 22.38
CA SER A 69 -6.46 0.39 23.79
C SER A 69 -5.37 -0.66 24.08
N THR A 70 -5.02 -1.47 23.08
CA THR A 70 -3.92 -2.43 23.11
C THR A 70 -2.95 -2.23 21.93
N PRO A 71 -1.70 -2.70 22.02
CA PRO A 71 -0.76 -2.65 20.90
C PRO A 71 -1.25 -3.39 19.65
N SER A 72 -1.84 -4.58 19.80
CA SER A 72 -2.45 -5.31 18.67
C SER A 72 -3.67 -4.60 18.09
N GLY A 73 -4.50 -3.96 18.91
CA GLY A 73 -5.62 -3.17 18.42
C GLY A 73 -5.17 -1.97 17.58
N ALA A 74 -4.15 -1.24 18.02
CA ALA A 74 -3.52 -0.18 17.23
C ALA A 74 -2.95 -0.74 15.90
N PHE A 75 -2.31 -1.91 15.95
CA PHE A 75 -1.77 -2.60 14.78
C PHE A 75 -2.86 -3.02 13.78
N PHE A 76 -3.92 -3.67 14.25
CA PHE A 76 -5.03 -4.14 13.40
C PHE A 76 -5.92 -3.01 12.89
N TYR A 77 -5.88 -1.82 13.51
CA TYR A 77 -6.49 -0.63 12.93
C TYR A 77 -5.89 -0.29 11.57
N PHE A 78 -4.56 -0.27 11.48
CA PHE A 78 -3.84 0.07 10.24
C PHE A 78 -3.70 -1.13 9.29
N LEU A 79 -3.37 -2.30 9.84
CA LEU A 79 -3.22 -3.57 9.12
C LEU A 79 -4.43 -4.48 9.41
N GLN A 80 -5.56 -4.14 8.78
CA GLN A 80 -6.84 -4.78 9.04
C GLN A 80 -6.81 -6.32 8.95
N PRO A 81 -7.57 -7.05 9.78
CA PRO A 81 -7.71 -8.51 9.67
C PRO A 81 -8.08 -8.99 8.26
N GLN A 82 -8.99 -8.29 7.58
CA GLN A 82 -9.36 -8.60 6.18
C GLN A 82 -8.18 -8.48 5.20
N LEU A 83 -7.25 -7.56 5.42
CA LEU A 83 -6.05 -7.46 4.60
C LEU A 83 -5.17 -8.71 4.77
N TRP A 84 -5.09 -9.28 5.97
CA TRP A 84 -4.36 -10.52 6.21
C TRP A 84 -5.01 -11.73 5.56
N GLU A 85 -6.35 -11.80 5.55
CA GLU A 85 -7.11 -12.81 4.77
C GLU A 85 -6.78 -12.69 3.28
N ASP A 86 -6.76 -11.46 2.77
CA ASP A 86 -6.43 -11.19 1.39
C ASP A 86 -4.98 -11.57 1.04
N ILE A 87 -4.05 -11.32 1.97
CA ILE A 87 -2.64 -11.70 1.87
C ILE A 87 -2.45 -13.21 2.07
N ALA A 88 -3.31 -13.93 2.78
CA ALA A 88 -3.22 -15.39 2.93
C ALA A 88 -3.70 -16.13 1.68
N ALA A 89 -4.74 -15.61 1.03
CA ALA A 89 -5.31 -16.19 -0.18
C ALA A 89 -4.34 -16.20 -1.39
N GLU A 90 -3.58 -15.11 -1.59
CA GLU A 90 -2.69 -14.96 -2.75
C GLU A 90 -1.48 -15.94 -2.76
N PRO A 91 -0.76 -16.19 -1.64
CA PRO A 91 0.25 -17.23 -1.49
C PRO A 91 -0.29 -18.63 -1.75
N ASN A 92 -1.52 -18.93 -1.29
CA ASN A 92 -2.16 -20.22 -1.54
C ASN A 92 -2.40 -20.42 -3.04
N GLY A 93 -2.99 -19.42 -3.72
CA GLY A 93 -3.15 -19.46 -5.18
C GLY A 93 -1.81 -19.53 -5.93
N TYR A 94 -0.78 -18.81 -5.45
CA TYR A 94 0.57 -18.89 -6.02
C TYR A 94 1.20 -20.28 -5.80
N PHE A 95 0.97 -20.90 -4.65
CA PHE A 95 1.48 -22.24 -4.34
C PHE A 95 0.88 -23.27 -5.28
N GLU A 96 -0.45 -23.26 -5.47
CA GLU A 96 -1.15 -24.14 -6.41
C GLU A 96 -0.67 -23.92 -7.85
N ALA A 97 -0.59 -22.67 -8.30
CA ALA A 97 -0.15 -22.33 -9.65
C ALA A 97 1.31 -22.71 -9.93
N SER A 98 2.14 -22.86 -8.90
CA SER A 98 3.55 -23.28 -9.01
C SER A 98 3.79 -24.73 -8.58
N LEU A 99 2.73 -25.52 -8.40
CA LEU A 99 2.83 -26.89 -7.90
C LEU A 99 3.67 -27.77 -8.84
N ASP A 100 3.32 -27.81 -10.12
CA ASP A 100 3.99 -28.67 -11.10
C ASP A 100 5.47 -28.28 -11.27
N GLU A 101 5.78 -26.98 -11.36
CA GLU A 101 7.15 -26.46 -11.41
C GLU A 101 7.97 -26.89 -10.18
N ARG A 102 7.35 -26.89 -8.99
CA ARG A 102 8.01 -27.29 -7.74
C ARG A 102 8.26 -28.78 -7.67
N VAL A 103 7.27 -29.59 -8.05
CA VAL A 103 7.41 -31.06 -8.07
C VAL A 103 8.54 -31.43 -9.01
N GLN A 104 8.56 -30.86 -10.21
CA GLN A 104 9.64 -31.08 -11.17
C GLN A 104 11.00 -30.61 -10.63
N GLY A 105 11.05 -29.41 -10.05
CA GLY A 105 12.28 -28.86 -9.48
C GLY A 105 12.79 -29.63 -8.26
N GLN A 106 11.92 -30.28 -7.49
CA GLN A 106 12.31 -31.17 -6.38
C GLN A 106 12.83 -32.51 -6.91
N HIS A 107 12.14 -33.11 -7.88
CA HIS A 107 12.56 -34.36 -8.51
C HIS A 107 13.96 -34.24 -9.13
N VAL A 108 14.21 -33.19 -9.90
CA VAL A 108 15.54 -32.93 -10.50
C VAL A 108 16.64 -32.82 -9.43
N LYS A 109 16.35 -32.19 -8.28
CA LYS A 109 17.30 -32.10 -7.16
C LYS A 109 17.52 -33.42 -6.45
N GLN A 110 16.48 -34.26 -6.36
CA GLN A 110 16.58 -35.59 -5.77
C GLN A 110 17.42 -36.51 -6.67
N LEU A 111 17.18 -36.51 -7.98
CA LEU A 111 18.02 -37.22 -8.96
C LEU A 111 19.49 -36.78 -8.87
N SER A 112 19.72 -35.46 -8.79
CA SER A 112 21.08 -34.92 -8.62
C SER A 112 21.75 -35.34 -7.30
N ARG A 113 20.95 -35.66 -6.26
CA ARG A 113 21.44 -36.16 -4.97
C ARG A 113 21.73 -37.65 -5.01
N GLU A 114 20.88 -38.42 -5.67
CA GLU A 114 21.06 -39.86 -5.90
C GLU A 114 22.36 -40.13 -6.67
N LEU A 115 22.65 -39.32 -7.70
CA LEU A 115 23.93 -39.38 -8.42
C LEU A 115 25.16 -39.12 -7.52
N LYS A 116 25.02 -38.34 -6.44
CA LYS A 116 26.12 -37.99 -5.52
C LYS A 116 26.21 -38.91 -4.32
N HIS A 117 25.12 -39.56 -3.95
CA HIS A 117 25.00 -40.38 -2.74
C HIS A 117 24.24 -41.67 -3.09
N GLN A 118 24.98 -42.75 -3.31
CA GLN A 118 24.44 -44.05 -3.74
C GLN A 118 23.40 -44.66 -2.77
N GLN A 119 23.39 -44.22 -1.51
CA GLN A 119 22.41 -44.66 -0.50
C GLN A 119 21.07 -43.91 -0.58
N PHE A 120 20.98 -42.80 -1.33
CA PHE A 120 19.77 -42.01 -1.46
C PHE A 120 19.06 -42.34 -2.77
N LYS A 121 17.81 -42.80 -2.71
CA LYS A 121 16.95 -43.00 -3.89
C LYS A 121 15.99 -41.84 -4.09
N ALA A 122 15.87 -41.33 -5.32
CA ALA A 122 14.87 -40.32 -5.63
C ALA A 122 13.45 -40.90 -5.55
N LYS A 123 12.51 -40.10 -5.04
CA LYS A 123 11.09 -40.44 -5.02
C LYS A 123 10.47 -40.20 -6.40
N SER A 124 9.34 -40.86 -6.68
CA SER A 124 8.58 -40.60 -7.91
C SER A 124 7.99 -39.19 -7.92
N LEU A 125 7.66 -38.68 -9.12
CA LEU A 125 6.97 -37.38 -9.25
C LEU A 125 5.62 -37.36 -8.53
N GLU A 126 4.91 -38.48 -8.49
CA GLU A 126 3.61 -38.63 -7.84
C GLU A 126 3.73 -38.57 -6.33
N ASP A 127 4.70 -39.28 -5.75
CA ASP A 127 4.99 -39.23 -4.31
C ASP A 127 5.38 -37.82 -3.87
N ILE A 128 6.23 -37.15 -4.66
CA ILE A 128 6.63 -35.76 -4.41
C ILE A 128 5.42 -34.83 -4.49
N ARG A 129 4.52 -35.05 -5.47
CA ARG A 129 3.29 -34.27 -5.62
C ARG A 129 2.39 -34.42 -4.40
N GLU A 130 2.16 -35.65 -3.93
CA GLU A 130 1.37 -35.90 -2.74
C GLU A 130 1.98 -35.23 -1.50
N GLU A 131 3.29 -35.35 -1.30
CA GLU A 131 3.97 -34.71 -0.16
C GLU A 131 3.84 -33.20 -0.18
N VAL A 132 3.98 -32.58 -1.36
CA VAL A 132 3.82 -31.13 -1.51
C VAL A 132 2.35 -30.72 -1.29
N GLN A 133 1.38 -31.53 -1.73
CA GLN A 133 -0.05 -31.27 -1.54
C GLN A 133 -0.54 -31.51 -0.10
N ARG A 134 0.14 -32.34 0.69
CA ARG A 134 -0.14 -32.52 2.13
C ARG A 134 0.14 -31.26 2.96
N MET A 135 0.82 -30.26 2.40
CA MET A 135 1.06 -28.99 3.09
C MET A 135 -0.28 -28.28 3.38
N PRO A 136 -0.54 -27.89 4.64
CA PRO A 136 -1.78 -27.21 4.98
C PRO A 136 -1.86 -25.83 4.32
N ILE A 137 -3.09 -25.42 4.01
CA ILE A 137 -3.43 -24.08 3.50
C ILE A 137 -2.88 -23.04 4.47
N LEU A 138 -2.38 -21.92 3.95
CA LEU A 138 -1.93 -20.80 4.77
C LEU A 138 -3.13 -20.02 5.31
N GLU A 139 -3.21 -19.89 6.62
CA GLU A 139 -4.22 -19.09 7.30
C GLU A 139 -3.69 -17.68 7.62
N ALA A 140 -4.59 -16.69 7.68
CA ALA A 140 -4.24 -15.30 7.96
C ALA A 140 -3.70 -15.11 9.40
N ARG A 141 -4.26 -15.84 10.36
CA ARG A 141 -3.77 -15.92 11.73
C ARG A 141 -2.31 -16.38 11.78
N GLU A 142 -1.93 -17.42 11.03
CA GLU A 142 -0.54 -17.89 10.98
C GLU A 142 0.42 -16.85 10.39
N LEU A 143 -0.04 -16.01 9.46
CA LEU A 143 0.74 -14.87 8.96
C LEU A 143 0.98 -13.84 10.07
N CYS A 144 0.00 -13.58 10.92
CA CYS A 144 0.17 -12.69 12.08
C CYS A 144 1.19 -13.26 13.06
N VAL A 145 1.13 -14.56 13.38
CA VAL A 145 2.14 -15.25 14.20
C VAL A 145 3.53 -15.16 13.55
N PHE A 146 3.61 -15.33 12.22
CA PHE A 146 4.87 -15.18 11.47
C PHE A 146 5.47 -13.77 11.62
N ILE A 147 4.64 -12.71 11.58
CA ILE A 147 5.07 -11.33 11.84
C ILE A 147 5.50 -11.14 13.30
N GLY A 148 4.76 -11.70 14.26
CA GLY A 148 5.14 -11.73 15.68
C GLY A 148 6.52 -12.35 15.91
N LEU A 149 6.84 -13.44 15.23
CA LEU A 149 8.17 -14.05 15.28
C LEU A 149 9.26 -13.16 14.66
N LEU A 150 8.96 -12.43 13.57
CA LEU A 150 9.90 -11.46 12.99
C LEU A 150 10.15 -10.27 13.94
N LEU A 151 9.12 -9.80 14.64
CA LEU A 151 9.24 -8.79 15.70
C LEU A 151 10.14 -9.27 16.84
N ALA A 152 9.91 -10.49 17.34
CA ALA A 152 10.78 -11.09 18.35
C ALA A 152 12.25 -11.19 17.87
N ARG A 153 12.46 -11.52 16.59
CA ARG A 153 13.81 -11.52 15.98
C ARG A 153 14.40 -10.13 15.85
N SER A 154 13.62 -9.08 15.60
CA SER A 154 14.14 -7.72 15.53
C SER A 154 14.59 -7.23 16.91
N VAL A 155 13.88 -7.64 17.97
CA VAL A 155 14.26 -7.38 19.37
C VAL A 155 15.50 -8.18 19.80
N VAL A 156 15.55 -9.48 19.50
CA VAL A 156 16.70 -10.36 19.82
C VAL A 156 17.26 -10.98 18.53
N PRO A 157 18.16 -10.25 17.82
CA PRO A 157 18.66 -10.71 16.53
C PRO A 157 19.70 -11.83 16.69
N ASN A 158 19.46 -12.97 16.03
CA ASN A 158 20.51 -13.98 15.80
C ASN A 158 21.17 -13.76 14.43
N LYS A 159 22.41 -13.28 14.44
CA LYS A 159 23.19 -12.93 13.24
C LYS A 159 23.84 -14.12 12.54
N GLU A 160 24.02 -15.25 13.22
CA GLU A 160 24.68 -16.42 12.63
C GLU A 160 23.74 -17.09 11.60
N LYS A 161 22.61 -17.63 12.05
CA LYS A 161 21.62 -18.30 11.18
C LYS A 161 20.20 -18.07 11.69
N LEU A 162 19.28 -17.87 10.75
CA LEU A 162 17.85 -17.79 11.06
C LEU A 162 17.34 -19.07 11.75
N ALA A 163 17.85 -20.23 11.34
CA ALA A 163 17.47 -21.52 11.93
C ALA A 163 17.79 -21.66 13.43
N ASN A 164 18.70 -20.82 13.96
CA ASN A 164 19.08 -20.88 15.37
C ASN A 164 17.94 -20.54 16.33
N HIS A 165 16.91 -19.81 15.87
CA HIS A 165 15.71 -19.58 16.68
C HIS A 165 14.90 -20.85 16.97
N TRP A 166 15.22 -21.98 16.33
CA TRP A 166 14.66 -23.31 16.57
C TRP A 166 15.66 -24.31 17.18
N LYS A 167 16.88 -23.88 17.56
CA LYS A 167 17.82 -24.75 18.29
C LYS A 167 17.20 -25.12 19.64
N THR A 168 17.21 -26.41 19.98
CA THR A 168 16.68 -26.92 21.25
C THR A 168 17.73 -26.90 22.37
N ARG A 169 19.01 -26.90 22.02
CA ARG A 169 20.14 -26.86 22.94
C ARG A 169 20.65 -25.43 23.13
N GLU A 170 21.09 -25.15 24.35
CA GLU A 170 21.85 -23.95 24.68
C GLU A 170 23.35 -24.17 24.43
N GLU A 171 24.08 -23.09 24.14
CA GLU A 171 25.52 -23.10 23.88
C GLU A 171 26.17 -22.03 24.77
N GLY A 172 26.57 -22.40 25.99
CA GLY A 172 27.07 -21.45 26.99
C GLY A 172 26.02 -20.38 27.32
N ALA A 173 26.35 -19.11 27.13
CA ALA A 173 25.43 -17.98 27.33
C ALA A 173 24.44 -17.74 26.17
N ILE A 174 24.50 -18.54 25.09
CA ILE A 174 23.55 -18.47 23.98
C ILE A 174 22.31 -19.30 24.33
N PRO A 175 21.14 -18.67 24.54
CA PRO A 175 19.94 -19.39 24.96
C PRO A 175 19.39 -20.26 23.83
N ARG A 176 18.70 -21.33 24.21
CA ARG A 176 17.92 -22.14 23.25
C ARG A 176 16.86 -21.29 22.53
N GLY A 177 16.58 -21.66 21.28
CA GLY A 177 15.55 -21.05 20.46
C GLY A 177 14.15 -21.29 20.99
N ARG A 178 13.28 -20.28 20.91
CA ARG A 178 11.88 -20.35 21.39
C ARG A 178 10.84 -20.37 20.27
N PHE A 179 11.24 -20.21 19.00
CA PHE A 179 10.27 -20.07 17.90
C PHE A 179 9.47 -21.35 17.68
N GLY A 180 10.09 -22.52 17.94
CA GLY A 180 9.43 -23.81 17.83
C GLY A 180 8.20 -24.00 18.73
N ARG A 181 8.02 -23.15 19.76
CA ARG A 181 6.82 -23.14 20.60
C ARG A 181 5.59 -22.55 19.89
N PHE A 182 5.80 -21.70 18.88
CA PHE A 182 4.74 -20.97 18.18
C PHE A 182 4.57 -21.45 16.73
N MET A 183 5.69 -21.75 16.06
CA MET A 183 5.65 -22.20 14.67
C MET A 183 6.86 -23.08 14.37
N THR A 184 6.64 -24.19 13.64
CA THR A 184 7.75 -25.05 13.21
C THR A 184 8.65 -24.32 12.21
N ARG A 185 9.94 -24.67 12.20
CA ARG A 185 10.91 -24.08 11.27
C ARG A 185 10.47 -24.22 9.82
N ASP A 186 9.95 -25.40 9.47
CA ASP A 186 9.58 -25.72 8.09
C ASP A 186 8.31 -24.99 7.67
N ARG A 187 7.35 -24.78 8.58
CA ARG A 187 6.17 -23.92 8.34
C ARG A 187 6.58 -22.47 8.14
N PHE A 188 7.43 -21.92 9.01
CA PHE A 188 7.96 -20.56 8.85
C PHE A 188 8.65 -20.37 7.49
N MET A 189 9.49 -21.34 7.10
CA MET A 189 10.17 -21.30 5.81
C MET A 189 9.21 -21.46 4.63
N HIS A 190 8.15 -22.25 4.77
CA HIS A 190 7.10 -22.38 3.77
C HIS A 190 6.39 -21.03 3.53
N ILE A 191 5.92 -20.38 4.59
CA ILE A 191 5.29 -19.05 4.54
C ILE A 191 6.25 -18.04 3.89
N SER A 192 7.47 -17.97 4.41
CA SER A 192 8.51 -17.06 3.94
C SER A 192 8.82 -17.23 2.45
N ARG A 193 8.80 -18.47 1.92
CA ARG A 193 9.02 -18.76 0.49
C ARG A 193 7.82 -18.44 -0.39
N ASN A 194 6.59 -18.64 0.11
CA ASN A 194 5.36 -18.50 -0.68
C ASN A 194 4.71 -17.12 -0.61
N LEU A 195 5.16 -16.25 0.30
CA LEU A 195 4.64 -14.89 0.45
C LEU A 195 4.46 -14.16 -0.90
N HIS A 196 3.23 -13.78 -1.20
CA HIS A 196 2.77 -13.17 -2.45
C HIS A 196 1.57 -12.28 -2.16
N PHE A 197 1.40 -11.17 -2.89
CA PHE A 197 0.34 -10.19 -2.59
C PHE A 197 -0.53 -9.83 -3.81
N SER A 198 -0.19 -10.34 -4.99
CA SER A 198 -0.95 -10.04 -6.21
C SER A 198 -0.73 -11.12 -7.26
N SER A 199 -1.80 -11.58 -7.91
CA SER A 199 -1.73 -12.54 -9.01
C SER A 199 -0.67 -12.21 -10.08
N ASN A 200 0.00 -13.23 -10.59
CA ASN A 200 0.95 -13.09 -11.68
C ASN A 200 0.28 -12.69 -13.00
N GLY A 201 -0.98 -13.06 -13.21
CA GLY A 201 -1.76 -12.81 -14.43
C GLY A 201 -2.51 -11.48 -14.48
N ASP A 202 -2.32 -10.58 -13.51
CA ASP A 202 -2.95 -9.26 -13.51
C ASP A 202 -2.46 -8.42 -14.71
N PRO A 203 -3.35 -7.91 -15.60
CA PRO A 203 -3.00 -7.07 -16.74
C PRO A 203 -2.21 -5.81 -16.35
N ARG A 204 -2.38 -5.30 -15.11
CA ARG A 204 -1.61 -4.17 -14.57
C ARG A 204 -0.11 -4.47 -14.47
N ALA A 205 0.30 -5.72 -14.68
CA ALA A 205 1.69 -6.11 -14.68
C ALA A 205 2.56 -5.45 -15.75
N ALA A 206 1.96 -5.03 -16.86
CA ALA A 206 2.67 -4.34 -17.92
C ALA A 206 2.95 -2.86 -17.58
N THR A 207 2.16 -2.25 -16.69
CA THR A 207 2.13 -0.80 -16.50
C THR A 207 2.58 -0.34 -15.12
N ASP A 208 2.31 -1.11 -14.06
CA ASP A 208 2.61 -0.71 -12.69
C ASP A 208 3.87 -1.41 -12.13
N ARG A 209 4.96 -0.64 -11.97
CA ARG A 209 6.22 -1.13 -11.38
C ARG A 209 6.06 -1.65 -9.95
N SER A 210 5.04 -1.19 -9.22
CA SER A 210 4.74 -1.58 -7.85
C SER A 210 3.60 -2.59 -7.72
N ARG A 211 3.14 -3.20 -8.84
CA ARG A 211 1.98 -4.12 -8.86
C ARG A 211 1.97 -5.15 -7.74
N LYS A 212 3.16 -5.66 -7.40
CA LYS A 212 3.36 -6.74 -6.43
C LYS A 212 3.03 -6.33 -4.99
N LEU A 213 2.93 -5.04 -4.73
CA LEU A 213 2.61 -4.48 -3.42
C LEU A 213 1.36 -3.62 -3.47
N ARG A 214 0.78 -3.39 -4.65
CA ARG A 214 -0.32 -2.45 -4.84
C ARG A 214 -1.50 -2.71 -3.90
N PRO A 215 -1.98 -3.96 -3.71
CA PRO A 215 -3.08 -4.21 -2.77
C PRO A 215 -2.76 -3.81 -1.33
N VAL A 216 -1.53 -4.06 -0.87
CA VAL A 216 -1.07 -3.70 0.48
C VAL A 216 -0.91 -2.18 0.60
N VAL A 217 -0.32 -1.55 -0.41
CA VAL A 217 -0.13 -0.10 -0.47
C VAL A 217 -1.48 0.63 -0.43
N ASP A 218 -2.44 0.22 -1.27
CA ASP A 218 -3.74 0.87 -1.35
C ASP A 218 -4.50 0.73 -0.02
N ALA A 219 -4.50 -0.46 0.59
CA ALA A 219 -5.13 -0.70 1.89
C ALA A 219 -4.53 0.16 3.02
N LEU A 220 -3.20 0.25 3.08
CA LEU A 220 -2.51 1.07 4.08
C LEU A 220 -2.74 2.57 3.85
N GLN A 221 -2.76 3.04 2.59
CA GLN A 221 -3.06 4.44 2.28
C GLN A 221 -4.43 4.87 2.75
N ASP A 222 -5.44 4.04 2.47
CA ASP A 222 -6.82 4.30 2.89
C ASP A 222 -6.89 4.38 4.42
N ARG A 223 -6.14 3.52 5.12
CA ARG A 223 -6.14 3.49 6.58
C ARG A 223 -5.37 4.61 7.25
N PHE A 224 -4.25 5.03 6.68
CA PHE A 224 -3.46 6.12 7.25
C PHE A 224 -4.23 7.43 7.11
N ALA A 225 -4.87 7.64 5.95
CA ALA A 225 -5.75 8.78 5.73
C ALA A 225 -6.98 8.78 6.66
N ALA A 226 -7.56 7.61 6.96
CA ALA A 226 -8.70 7.50 7.88
C ALA A 226 -8.31 7.57 9.37
N GLY A 227 -7.06 7.21 9.70
CA GLY A 227 -6.55 7.11 11.06
C GLY A 227 -6.16 8.42 11.70
N TYR A 228 -5.90 9.45 10.88
CA TYR A 228 -5.29 10.68 11.36
C TYR A 228 -5.88 11.91 10.68
N THR A 229 -6.24 12.91 11.48
CA THR A 229 -6.64 14.23 11.00
C THR A 229 -5.40 15.12 10.94
N PRO A 230 -4.97 15.57 9.74
CA PRO A 230 -3.73 16.32 9.60
C PRO A 230 -3.70 17.58 10.49
N PRO A 231 -2.53 17.99 11.00
CA PRO A 231 -2.37 19.19 11.82
C PRO A 231 -2.25 20.47 11.00
N ALA A 232 -2.27 21.61 11.69
CA ALA A 232 -2.12 22.94 11.08
C ALA A 232 -0.76 23.12 10.39
N VAL A 233 0.29 22.45 10.88
CA VAL A 233 1.65 22.48 10.34
C VAL A 233 2.08 21.08 9.95
N MET A 234 2.49 20.87 8.70
CA MET A 234 2.87 19.57 8.18
C MET A 234 4.25 19.62 7.51
N ALA A 235 5.09 18.64 7.78
CA ALA A 235 6.34 18.44 7.05
C ALA A 235 6.14 17.53 5.84
N PHE A 236 6.79 17.88 4.73
CA PHE A 236 6.86 17.06 3.53
C PHE A 236 8.30 16.64 3.25
N ASP A 237 8.53 15.33 3.22
CA ASP A 237 9.80 14.77 2.80
C ASP A 237 9.63 13.36 2.21
N HIS A 238 10.75 12.73 1.89
CA HIS A 238 10.85 11.36 1.41
C HIS A 238 11.40 10.43 2.48
N GLU A 239 10.70 9.33 2.69
CA GLU A 239 11.22 8.18 3.41
C GLU A 239 11.84 7.17 2.43
N ARG A 240 12.72 6.28 2.91
CA ARG A 240 13.42 5.32 2.05
C ARG A 240 13.31 3.89 2.54
N LEU A 241 12.68 3.03 1.76
CA LEU A 241 12.72 1.58 1.97
C LEU A 241 14.02 0.98 1.38
N PRO A 242 14.96 0.47 2.20
CA PRO A 242 16.23 -0.04 1.69
C PRO A 242 16.07 -1.26 0.78
N SER A 243 16.70 -1.23 -0.39
CA SER A 243 16.70 -2.35 -1.33
C SER A 243 17.86 -2.24 -2.29
N ARG A 244 18.80 -3.20 -2.21
CA ARG A 244 19.93 -3.32 -3.16
C ARG A 244 19.61 -4.19 -4.39
N SER A 245 18.47 -4.88 -4.41
CA SER A 245 18.10 -5.80 -5.49
C SER A 245 17.99 -5.08 -6.83
N THR A 246 18.60 -5.65 -7.87
CA THR A 246 18.52 -5.18 -9.26
C THR A 246 17.14 -5.37 -9.87
N PHE A 247 16.36 -6.32 -9.35
CA PHE A 247 14.98 -6.58 -9.76
C PHE A 247 13.99 -5.55 -9.22
N ASN A 248 14.42 -4.63 -8.36
CA ASN A 248 13.60 -3.50 -7.93
C ASN A 248 13.63 -2.37 -8.98
N LEU A 249 12.59 -2.31 -9.83
CA LEU A 249 12.42 -1.28 -10.86
C LEU A 249 12.16 0.14 -10.31
N MET A 250 11.94 0.26 -9.00
CA MET A 250 11.69 1.53 -8.30
C MET A 250 12.90 1.98 -7.46
N ARG A 251 14.05 1.31 -7.57
CA ARG A 251 15.23 1.66 -6.76
C ARG A 251 15.87 2.95 -7.27
N VAL A 252 16.26 3.81 -6.33
CA VAL A 252 17.00 5.06 -6.55
C VAL A 252 18.27 5.03 -5.70
N TYR A 253 19.35 5.59 -6.23
CA TYR A 253 20.61 5.77 -5.50
C TYR A 253 20.70 7.19 -4.94
N ILE A 254 20.98 7.33 -3.64
CA ILE A 254 21.19 8.61 -2.96
C ILE A 254 22.45 8.52 -2.11
N LYS A 255 23.48 9.30 -2.48
CA LYS A 255 24.84 9.21 -1.92
C LYS A 255 24.91 9.49 -0.43
N ASP A 256 24.15 10.48 0.03
CA ASP A 256 24.31 11.09 1.36
C ASP A 256 23.44 10.42 2.44
N LYS A 257 22.66 9.39 2.09
CA LYS A 257 21.82 8.66 3.03
C LYS A 257 22.46 7.32 3.43
N PRO A 258 22.26 6.84 4.68
CA PRO A 258 22.94 5.66 5.21
C PRO A 258 22.66 4.40 4.37
N HIS A 259 21.39 4.21 3.96
CA HIS A 259 21.01 3.21 2.99
C HIS A 259 20.93 3.82 1.58
N LYS A 260 22.05 3.80 0.86
CA LYS A 260 22.17 4.49 -0.43
C LYS A 260 21.24 3.98 -1.54
N TRP A 261 20.83 2.71 -1.48
CA TRP A 261 19.94 2.10 -2.49
C TRP A 261 18.60 1.73 -1.87
N GLY A 262 17.51 2.21 -2.44
CA GLY A 262 16.17 1.91 -1.95
C GLY A 262 15.04 2.49 -2.80
N THR A 263 13.80 2.25 -2.39
CA THR A 263 12.61 2.87 -2.98
C THR A 263 12.21 4.06 -2.12
N ASN A 264 12.04 5.22 -2.75
CA ASN A 264 11.59 6.43 -2.05
C ASN A 264 10.06 6.43 -1.93
N LEU A 265 9.56 6.75 -0.75
CA LEU A 265 8.16 7.00 -0.45
C LEU A 265 8.01 8.49 -0.12
N PHE A 266 7.05 9.19 -0.71
CA PHE A 266 6.78 10.58 -0.34
C PHE A 266 5.77 10.60 0.79
N MET A 267 6.03 11.35 1.85
CA MET A 267 5.21 11.34 3.05
C MET A 267 4.94 12.75 3.56
N PHE A 268 3.71 12.93 4.06
CA PHE A 268 3.44 13.92 5.10
C PHE A 268 3.55 13.22 6.46
N PHE A 269 3.89 13.98 7.50
CA PHE A 269 4.24 13.54 8.87
C PHE A 269 3.60 12.21 9.38
N GLU A 270 2.34 11.86 9.05
CA GLU A 270 1.73 10.53 9.32
C GLU A 270 0.87 9.95 8.16
N VAL A 271 0.99 10.48 6.92
CA VAL A 271 0.27 9.95 5.74
C VAL A 271 1.25 9.75 4.59
N PHE A 272 1.54 8.50 4.24
CA PHE A 272 2.37 8.19 3.08
C PHE A 272 1.55 8.18 1.79
N CYS A 273 2.12 8.74 0.74
CA CYS A 273 1.58 8.68 -0.62
C CYS A 273 2.62 8.03 -1.54
N VAL A 274 2.33 6.80 -1.96
CA VAL A 274 3.05 6.10 -3.03
C VAL A 274 2.65 6.73 -4.36
N LYS A 275 3.65 7.05 -5.17
CA LYS A 275 3.47 7.51 -6.55
C LYS A 275 2.57 6.53 -7.32
N LYS A 276 1.31 6.91 -7.58
CA LYS A 276 0.44 6.24 -8.55
C LYS A 276 0.88 6.70 -9.95
N GLU A 277 1.62 5.88 -10.68
CA GLU A 277 1.88 6.16 -12.10
C GLU A 277 0.56 6.01 -12.86
N ARG A 278 0.17 7.04 -13.62
CA ARG A 278 -1.01 6.98 -14.48
C ARG A 278 -0.73 6.01 -15.61
N SER A 279 -1.72 5.18 -15.93
CA SER A 279 -1.77 4.38 -17.15
C SER A 279 -1.65 5.28 -18.39
N GLY A 280 -0.67 5.00 -19.25
CA GLY A 280 -0.75 5.32 -20.68
C GLY A 280 -0.31 6.72 -21.13
N GLN A 281 0.00 7.67 -20.25
CA GLN A 281 0.63 8.93 -20.68
C GLN A 281 2.12 8.92 -20.32
N ARG A 282 2.97 8.66 -21.32
CA ARG A 282 4.32 9.24 -21.35
C ARG A 282 4.14 10.75 -21.52
N SER A 283 3.71 11.44 -20.46
CA SER A 283 3.89 12.88 -20.41
C SER A 283 5.39 13.16 -20.48
N SER A 284 5.73 14.21 -21.23
CA SER A 284 7.08 14.70 -21.45
C SER A 284 7.89 14.84 -20.15
N ALA A 285 9.20 14.89 -20.32
CA ALA A 285 10.22 14.63 -19.31
C ALA A 285 10.22 15.48 -18.01
N ASP A 286 9.27 16.40 -17.78
CA ASP A 286 9.30 17.38 -16.68
C ASP A 286 8.42 17.06 -15.44
N GLN A 287 7.71 15.93 -15.41
CA GLN A 287 6.92 15.54 -14.21
C GLN A 287 7.62 14.49 -13.32
N LYS A 288 8.94 14.48 -13.34
CA LYS A 288 9.75 13.52 -12.58
C LYS A 288 10.30 14.20 -11.32
N SER A 289 9.67 13.94 -10.17
CA SER A 289 10.15 14.24 -8.80
C SER A 289 10.19 15.72 -8.34
N ASP A 290 9.72 16.64 -9.17
CA ASP A 290 9.71 18.08 -8.92
C ASP A 290 8.59 18.56 -7.95
N PRO A 291 8.57 19.85 -7.55
CA PRO A 291 7.50 20.52 -6.79
C PRO A 291 6.06 20.03 -6.98
N ALA A 292 5.71 19.59 -8.19
CA ALA A 292 4.42 18.98 -8.52
C ALA A 292 4.05 17.77 -7.64
N ALA A 293 5.04 17.04 -7.11
CA ALA A 293 4.81 15.95 -6.16
C ALA A 293 4.16 16.45 -4.86
N VAL A 294 4.58 17.62 -4.36
CA VAL A 294 4.01 18.24 -3.14
C VAL A 294 2.53 18.51 -3.35
N VAL A 295 2.19 19.25 -4.42
CA VAL A 295 0.81 19.63 -4.75
C VAL A 295 -0.05 18.39 -4.99
N ARG A 296 0.47 17.40 -5.71
CA ARG A 296 -0.25 16.16 -5.98
C ARG A 296 -0.59 15.40 -4.68
N ASN A 297 0.37 15.26 -3.78
CA ASN A 297 0.16 14.55 -2.52
C ASN A 297 -0.77 15.34 -1.59
N LEU A 298 -0.64 16.68 -1.52
CA LEU A 298 -1.59 17.52 -0.78
C LEU A 298 -3.02 17.35 -1.28
N LYS A 299 -3.22 17.32 -2.61
CA LYS A 299 -4.54 17.09 -3.21
C LYS A 299 -5.11 15.71 -2.89
N GLN A 300 -4.25 14.71 -2.66
CA GLN A 300 -4.66 13.38 -2.25
C GLN A 300 -5.06 13.32 -0.78
N VAL A 301 -4.33 14.02 0.10
CA VAL A 301 -4.57 14.04 1.55
C VAL A 301 -5.75 14.94 1.94
N LEU A 302 -5.83 16.14 1.37
CA LEU A 302 -6.76 17.19 1.79
C LEU A 302 -7.84 17.53 0.75
N GLY A 303 -7.80 16.89 -0.42
CA GLY A 303 -8.72 17.15 -1.52
C GLY A 303 -8.24 18.24 -2.49
N PRO A 304 -8.92 18.42 -3.63
CA PRO A 304 -8.43 19.23 -4.75
C PRO A 304 -8.58 20.75 -4.57
N THR A 305 -9.38 21.21 -3.60
CA THR A 305 -9.81 22.60 -3.44
C THR A 305 -9.41 23.15 -2.09
N ALA A 306 -9.06 24.44 -2.06
CA ALA A 306 -8.87 25.18 -0.82
C ALA A 306 -10.13 25.09 0.07
N PRO A 307 -9.99 25.07 1.41
CA PRO A 307 -11.15 25.10 2.29
C PRO A 307 -12.03 26.31 1.98
N PRO A 308 -13.37 26.15 1.86
CA PRO A 308 -14.27 27.26 1.55
C PRO A 308 -14.24 28.37 2.62
N ASN A 309 -13.78 28.04 3.81
CA ASN A 309 -13.69 28.94 4.96
C ASN A 309 -12.43 29.83 4.94
N GLY A 310 -11.57 29.69 3.92
CA GLY A 310 -10.29 30.42 3.83
C GLY A 310 -9.23 29.94 4.83
N GLU A 311 -9.43 28.80 5.49
CA GLU A 311 -8.44 28.23 6.42
C GLU A 311 -7.17 27.81 5.67
N MET A 312 -6.03 28.23 6.20
CA MET A 312 -4.71 27.97 5.64
C MET A 312 -3.98 26.92 6.48
N ARG A 313 -3.21 26.05 5.84
CA ARG A 313 -2.26 25.15 6.54
C ARG A 313 -0.83 25.47 6.14
N LEU A 314 0.11 25.19 7.01
CA LEU A 314 1.53 25.44 6.78
C LEU A 314 2.25 24.16 6.34
N VAL A 315 2.93 24.20 5.20
CA VAL A 315 3.73 23.09 4.66
C VAL A 315 5.21 23.42 4.77
N VAL A 316 5.94 22.60 5.52
CA VAL A 316 7.39 22.70 5.71
C VAL A 316 8.09 21.70 4.80
N MET A 317 9.08 22.12 4.02
CA MET A 317 9.72 21.26 3.01
C MET A 317 11.22 21.51 2.85
N ASP A 318 11.94 20.48 2.39
CA ASP A 318 13.36 20.59 2.06
C ASP A 318 13.61 21.38 0.76
N ARG A 319 14.83 21.87 0.59
CA ARG A 319 15.36 22.56 -0.60
C ARG A 319 15.23 21.79 -1.90
N PHE A 320 15.06 20.47 -1.82
CA PHE A 320 14.80 19.67 -3.00
C PHE A 320 13.44 20.04 -3.62
N TYR A 321 12.43 20.30 -2.78
CA TYR A 321 11.05 20.57 -3.21
C TYR A 321 10.73 22.06 -3.32
N SER A 322 11.32 22.90 -2.47
CA SER A 322 11.00 24.34 -2.43
C SER A 322 11.30 25.06 -3.75
N SER A 323 10.38 25.90 -4.21
CA SER A 323 10.62 26.86 -5.29
C SER A 323 9.62 28.03 -5.20
N VAL A 324 9.97 29.18 -5.79
CA VAL A 324 9.06 30.35 -5.83
C VAL A 324 7.73 30.01 -6.54
N PRO A 325 7.74 29.35 -7.73
CA PRO A 325 6.50 28.89 -8.37
C PRO A 325 5.64 27.99 -7.48
N LEU A 326 6.28 27.08 -6.73
CA LEU A 326 5.56 26.17 -5.83
C LEU A 326 4.90 26.94 -4.69
N SER A 327 5.62 27.87 -4.05
CA SER A 327 5.04 28.69 -2.97
C SER A 327 3.85 29.50 -3.47
N MET A 328 3.95 30.09 -4.67
CA MET A 328 2.81 30.79 -5.28
C MET A 328 1.63 29.85 -5.54
N GLN A 329 1.89 28.65 -6.10
CA GLN A 329 0.85 27.66 -6.36
C GLN A 329 0.18 27.19 -5.06
N LEU A 330 0.96 26.93 -4.00
CA LEU A 330 0.45 26.51 -2.69
C LEU A 330 -0.46 27.57 -2.06
N LEU A 331 -0.11 28.86 -2.19
CA LEU A 331 -0.99 29.93 -1.74
C LEU A 331 -2.33 29.91 -2.46
N THR A 332 -2.36 29.66 -3.78
CA THR A 332 -3.63 29.57 -4.53
C THR A 332 -4.51 28.38 -4.13
N VAL A 333 -3.93 27.35 -3.51
CA VAL A 333 -4.65 26.15 -3.05
C VAL A 333 -4.86 26.10 -1.53
N GLY A 334 -4.59 27.19 -0.81
CA GLY A 334 -4.88 27.31 0.62
C GLY A 334 -3.74 26.87 1.56
N PHE A 335 -2.48 26.97 1.12
CA PHE A 335 -1.32 26.57 1.92
C PHE A 335 -0.24 27.65 1.99
N ASN A 336 0.20 27.94 3.21
CA ASN A 336 1.45 28.62 3.48
C ASN A 336 2.62 27.65 3.31
N SER A 337 3.79 28.12 2.90
CA SER A 337 4.98 27.29 2.74
C SER A 337 6.20 27.86 3.46
N ILE A 338 6.99 26.97 4.06
CA ILE A 338 8.34 27.27 4.55
C ILE A 338 9.28 26.22 4.00
N GLY A 339 10.46 26.64 3.55
CA GLY A 339 11.51 25.72 3.18
C GLY A 339 12.83 26.43 3.00
N THR A 340 13.91 25.67 3.12
CA THR A 340 15.21 26.12 2.62
C THR A 340 15.16 26.09 1.10
N VAL A 341 15.81 27.03 0.39
CA VAL A 341 15.78 27.07 -1.08
C VAL A 341 17.19 27.01 -1.65
N ARG A 342 17.36 26.33 -2.79
CA ARG A 342 18.66 26.38 -3.49
C ARG A 342 18.81 27.73 -4.20
N THR A 343 20.00 28.31 -4.12
CA THR A 343 20.30 29.64 -4.69
C THR A 343 20.27 29.69 -6.21
N ASP A 344 20.28 28.53 -6.89
CA ASP A 344 20.19 28.41 -8.34
C ASP A 344 18.75 28.32 -8.88
N ARG A 345 17.72 28.34 -8.00
CA ARG A 345 16.32 28.34 -8.43
C ARG A 345 15.92 29.72 -8.97
N GLN A 346 15.22 29.72 -10.11
CA GLN A 346 14.65 30.93 -10.71
C GLN A 346 13.55 31.53 -9.80
N GLY A 347 13.34 32.85 -9.91
CA GLY A 347 12.36 33.59 -9.10
C GLY A 347 12.89 34.14 -7.79
N LEU A 348 14.06 33.70 -7.31
CA LEU A 348 14.71 34.26 -6.13
C LEU A 348 15.36 35.61 -6.42
N SER A 349 15.38 36.49 -5.42
CA SER A 349 16.02 37.79 -5.54
C SER A 349 17.51 37.65 -5.88
N THR A 350 17.92 38.24 -6.99
CA THR A 350 19.32 38.34 -7.41
C THR A 350 20.18 39.07 -6.37
N LYS A 351 19.58 39.93 -5.53
CA LYS A 351 20.25 40.65 -4.44
C LYS A 351 20.72 39.71 -3.32
N LEU A 352 20.06 38.56 -3.12
CA LEU A 352 20.40 37.57 -2.07
C LEU A 352 21.60 36.69 -2.44
N ILE A 353 21.91 36.55 -3.73
CA ILE A 353 22.99 35.70 -4.22
C ILE A 353 24.30 36.48 -4.07
N PRO A 354 25.23 36.07 -3.19
CA PRO A 354 26.49 36.78 -3.06
C PRO A 354 27.29 36.64 -4.36
N LYS A 355 27.69 37.77 -4.96
CA LYS A 355 28.69 37.78 -6.03
C LYS A 355 29.98 37.20 -5.44
N LYS A 356 30.43 36.04 -5.93
CA LYS A 356 31.76 35.51 -5.57
C LYS A 356 32.82 36.47 -6.11
N LEU A 357 33.38 37.31 -5.26
CA LEU A 357 34.63 38.01 -5.54
C LEU A 357 35.78 37.04 -5.29
N ALA A 358 36.71 36.93 -6.25
CA ALA A 358 37.89 36.10 -6.10
C ALA A 358 38.76 36.65 -4.96
N GLY A 359 38.99 35.86 -3.90
CA GLY A 359 39.96 36.17 -2.85
C GLY A 359 39.43 36.44 -1.43
N ASP A 360 38.10 36.48 -1.20
CA ASP A 360 37.59 36.78 0.15
C ASP A 360 37.81 35.64 1.16
N LYS A 361 38.69 35.89 2.15
CA LYS A 361 38.83 35.05 3.35
C LYS A 361 37.55 35.13 4.20
N LYS A 362 37.12 33.99 4.74
CA LYS A 362 35.88 33.77 5.52
C LYS A 362 35.73 34.74 6.70
N LYS A 363 35.11 35.90 6.50
CA LYS A 363 34.42 36.63 7.58
C LYS A 363 33.09 35.93 7.88
N PRO A 364 32.61 35.93 9.14
CA PRO A 364 31.31 35.35 9.45
C PRO A 364 30.22 36.05 8.60
N PRO A 365 29.33 35.28 7.94
CA PRO A 365 28.42 35.85 6.97
C PRO A 365 27.43 36.81 7.66
N LYS A 366 27.42 38.08 7.24
CA LYS A 366 26.28 38.96 7.47
C LYS A 366 25.06 38.31 6.80
N ILE A 367 24.07 37.88 7.59
CA ILE A 367 22.87 37.24 7.06
C ILE A 367 22.02 38.35 6.42
N LYS A 368 22.12 38.51 5.10
CA LYS A 368 21.25 39.37 4.30
C LYS A 368 19.87 38.73 4.22
N ARG A 369 18.82 39.49 4.53
CA ARG A 369 17.44 38.99 4.60
C ARG A 369 16.53 39.87 3.78
N LEU A 370 15.36 39.33 3.45
CA LEU A 370 14.32 40.01 2.71
C LEU A 370 13.08 40.12 3.61
N GLY A 371 12.57 41.34 3.82
CA GLY A 371 11.41 41.63 4.67
C GLY A 371 11.74 41.89 6.15
N HIS A 372 10.72 42.32 6.92
CA HIS A 372 10.79 42.42 8.38
C HIS A 372 10.73 41.02 8.97
N VAL A 373 11.86 40.53 9.49
CA VAL A 373 11.91 39.21 10.13
C VAL A 373 12.18 39.38 11.62
N GLN A 374 11.19 39.06 12.45
CA GLN A 374 11.36 39.11 13.89
C GLN A 374 12.45 38.12 14.35
N PRO A 375 13.36 38.54 15.24
CA PRO A 375 14.37 37.66 15.81
C PRO A 375 13.75 36.69 16.85
N ASP A 376 14.46 35.58 17.06
CA ASP A 376 14.20 34.57 18.08
C ASP A 376 15.54 33.93 18.49
N ARG A 377 15.54 33.04 19.47
CA ARG A 377 16.71 32.30 19.95
C ARG A 377 16.56 30.80 19.72
N ILE A 378 17.68 30.17 19.40
CA ILE A 378 17.82 28.71 19.38
C ILE A 378 19.06 28.32 20.17
N VAL A 379 18.99 27.16 20.82
CA VAL A 379 20.15 26.56 21.46
C VAL A 379 20.90 25.72 20.43
N ARG A 380 22.17 26.01 20.22
CA ARG A 380 23.06 25.21 19.38
C ARG A 380 24.11 24.52 20.23
N ARG A 381 24.32 23.23 19.98
CA ARG A 381 25.44 22.49 20.54
C ARG A 381 26.66 22.68 19.66
N ASP A 382 27.77 23.15 20.22
CA ASP A 382 29.05 23.17 19.54
C ASP A 382 29.51 21.72 19.28
N LYS A 383 29.97 21.44 18.05
CA LYS A 383 30.35 20.09 17.64
C LYS A 383 31.67 19.62 18.27
N LEU A 384 32.54 20.55 18.66
CA LEU A 384 33.86 20.29 19.23
C LEU A 384 33.81 20.26 20.75
N THR A 385 33.20 21.27 21.38
CA THR A 385 33.17 21.38 22.86
C THR A 385 31.97 20.67 23.49
N ARG A 386 30.93 20.32 22.70
CA ARG A 386 29.62 19.82 23.16
C ARG A 386 28.86 20.78 24.08
N GLU A 387 29.35 22.00 24.27
CA GLU A 387 28.68 23.04 25.02
C GLU A 387 27.47 23.57 24.26
N GLN A 388 26.48 24.04 25.01
CA GLN A 388 25.26 24.63 24.46
C GLN A 388 25.38 26.15 24.51
N HIS A 389 25.20 26.80 23.36
CA HIS A 389 25.19 28.25 23.26
C HIS A 389 23.86 28.72 22.66
N GLU A 390 23.32 29.79 23.23
CA GLU A 390 22.19 30.49 22.62
C GLU A 390 22.66 31.32 21.43
N VAL A 391 21.95 31.19 20.33
CA VAL A 391 22.21 31.94 19.10
C VAL A 391 20.93 32.57 18.62
N ALA A 392 20.97 33.85 18.30
CA ALA A 392 19.83 34.53 17.70
C ALA A 392 19.65 34.08 16.24
N CYS A 393 18.43 33.69 15.90
CA CYS A 393 18.01 33.28 14.57
C CYS A 393 16.71 34.00 14.18
N PRO A 394 16.39 34.13 12.89
CA PRO A 394 15.06 34.56 12.50
C PRO A 394 13.98 33.55 12.93
N ARG A 395 12.79 34.02 13.34
CA ARG A 395 11.67 33.14 13.75
C ARG A 395 11.36 32.03 12.75
N ILE A 396 11.28 32.37 11.46
CA ILE A 396 11.01 31.40 10.39
C ILE A 396 12.04 30.25 10.33
N VAL A 397 13.29 30.47 10.77
CA VAL A 397 14.31 29.41 10.84
C VAL A 397 14.05 28.48 12.02
N LYS A 398 13.62 29.03 13.16
CA LYS A 398 13.20 28.22 14.32
C LYS A 398 11.96 27.39 13.99
N ASP A 399 10.98 27.98 13.31
CA ASP A 399 9.77 27.26 12.87
C ASP A 399 10.15 26.14 11.89
N TYR A 400 11.00 26.42 10.90
CA TYR A 400 11.52 25.39 10.00
C TYR A 400 12.20 24.23 10.75
N GLN A 401 13.12 24.54 11.67
CA GLN A 401 13.85 23.53 12.44
C GLN A 401 12.94 22.73 13.38
N THR A 402 11.89 23.35 13.92
CA THR A 402 10.95 22.69 14.83
C THR A 402 10.11 21.64 14.12
N TYR A 403 9.70 21.91 12.88
CA TYR A 403 8.72 21.07 12.18
C TYR A 403 9.31 20.17 11.09
N MET A 404 10.47 20.48 10.49
CA MET A 404 11.00 19.73 9.34
C MET A 404 11.44 18.30 9.69
N ASP A 405 11.99 18.07 10.89
CA ASP A 405 12.70 16.83 11.23
C ASP A 405 11.78 15.63 11.49
N GLY A 406 10.45 15.81 11.45
CA GLY A 406 9.48 14.77 11.79
C GLY A 406 9.59 13.49 10.95
N VAL A 407 9.80 13.62 9.63
CA VAL A 407 9.96 12.47 8.73
C VAL A 407 11.29 11.73 9.00
N ASP A 408 12.36 12.45 9.33
CA ASP A 408 13.64 11.85 9.68
C ASP A 408 13.55 11.12 11.03
N VAL A 409 12.77 11.61 12.01
CA VAL A 409 12.49 10.91 13.27
C VAL A 409 11.70 9.61 13.02
N HIS A 410 10.73 9.65 12.11
CA HIS A 410 10.02 8.44 11.67
C HIS A 410 10.97 7.42 11.03
N ASP A 411 11.82 7.86 10.09
CA ASP A 411 12.84 7.02 9.44
C ASP A 411 13.83 6.44 10.45
N GLN A 412 14.17 7.23 11.46
CA GLN A 412 15.05 6.85 12.56
C GLN A 412 14.45 5.71 13.40
N LEU A 413 13.20 5.84 13.84
CA LEU A 413 12.51 4.79 14.60
C LEU A 413 12.40 3.49 13.81
N ARG A 414 12.16 3.59 12.49
CA ARG A 414 12.10 2.44 11.59
C ARG A 414 13.43 1.72 11.46
N LEU A 415 14.50 2.45 11.14
CA LEU A 415 15.75 1.85 10.65
C LEU A 415 16.82 1.59 11.73
N GLN A 416 16.73 2.16 12.93
CA GLN A 416 17.85 2.10 13.87
C GLN A 416 18.06 0.74 14.55
N ARG A 417 17.01 0.13 15.13
CA ARG A 417 17.19 -1.07 15.99
C ARG A 417 16.23 -2.22 15.73
N TYR A 418 14.97 -1.97 15.39
CA TYR A 418 13.93 -3.01 15.41
C TYR A 418 13.20 -3.24 14.08
N SER A 419 13.83 -2.93 12.94
CA SER A 419 13.23 -3.11 11.60
C SER A 419 13.01 -4.58 11.24
N LEU A 420 11.76 -4.92 10.87
CA LEU A 420 11.42 -6.19 10.24
C LEU A 420 12.09 -6.32 8.86
N GLN A 421 12.12 -5.25 8.07
CA GLN A 421 12.76 -5.25 6.75
C GLN A 421 14.25 -5.63 6.80
N LEU A 422 14.96 -5.23 7.85
CA LEU A 422 16.39 -5.52 8.01
C LEU A 422 16.66 -6.85 8.74
N CYS A 423 15.69 -7.41 9.47
CA CYS A 423 15.89 -8.64 10.25
C CYS A 423 15.98 -9.92 9.38
N ILE A 424 15.44 -9.88 8.16
CA ILE A 424 15.46 -10.98 7.19
C ILE A 424 15.70 -10.48 5.77
N LYS A 425 16.52 -11.20 4.99
CA LYS A 425 16.84 -10.85 3.61
C LYS A 425 16.15 -11.81 2.64
N TYR A 426 15.49 -11.25 1.63
CA TYR A 426 14.84 -11.99 0.57
C TYR A 426 15.55 -11.79 -0.78
N LYS A 427 15.58 -12.85 -1.60
CA LYS A 427 15.98 -12.74 -3.01
C LYS A 427 14.98 -11.90 -3.82
N LYS A 428 13.68 -12.11 -3.58
CA LYS A 428 12.59 -11.35 -4.19
C LYS A 428 12.40 -10.04 -3.42
N ASN A 429 12.65 -8.90 -4.07
CA ASN A 429 12.67 -7.56 -3.45
C ASN A 429 11.34 -7.15 -2.80
N TYR A 430 10.21 -7.50 -3.42
CA TYR A 430 8.90 -7.08 -2.92
C TYR A 430 8.59 -7.61 -1.52
N LYS A 431 9.16 -8.76 -1.12
CA LYS A 431 8.98 -9.28 0.25
C LYS A 431 9.64 -8.39 1.30
N GLY A 432 10.85 -7.90 1.01
CA GLY A 432 11.52 -6.95 1.89
C GLY A 432 10.80 -5.61 1.93
N LEU A 433 10.32 -5.12 0.79
CA LEU A 433 9.54 -3.89 0.73
C LEU A 433 8.21 -4.01 1.49
N PHE A 434 7.53 -5.16 1.43
CA PHE A 434 6.35 -5.44 2.24
C PHE A 434 6.65 -5.33 3.73
N LEU A 435 7.75 -5.94 4.21
CA LEU A 435 8.15 -5.79 5.61
C LEU A 435 8.45 -4.34 5.98
N GLY A 436 8.95 -3.54 5.04
CA GLY A 436 9.12 -2.09 5.23
C GLY A 436 7.80 -1.33 5.33
N LEU A 437 6.75 -1.76 4.63
CA LEU A 437 5.39 -1.22 4.77
C LEU A 437 4.74 -1.64 6.10
N VAL A 438 5.04 -2.85 6.59
CA VAL A 438 4.60 -3.29 7.92
C VAL A 438 5.34 -2.51 9.01
N ASP A 439 6.65 -2.26 8.84
CA ASP A 439 7.44 -1.39 9.73
C ASP A 439 6.82 0.01 9.85
N LEU A 440 6.35 0.61 8.74
CA LEU A 440 5.61 1.88 8.74
C LEU A 440 4.36 1.82 9.61
N ALA A 441 3.48 0.85 9.34
CA ALA A 441 2.24 0.70 10.07
C ALA A 441 2.46 0.47 11.57
N ILE A 442 3.53 -0.23 11.97
CA ILE A 442 3.89 -0.44 13.38
C ILE A 442 4.26 0.88 14.06
N ILE A 443 4.96 1.78 13.38
CA ILE A 443 5.32 3.09 13.95
C ILE A 443 4.08 3.96 14.12
N ASP A 444 3.21 4.01 13.12
CA ASP A 444 1.94 4.74 13.23
C ASP A 444 1.05 4.16 14.34
N SER A 445 1.03 2.83 14.47
CA SER A 445 0.36 2.16 15.59
C SER A 445 0.93 2.58 16.95
N TYR A 446 2.25 2.69 17.06
CA TYR A 446 2.93 3.14 18.28
C TYR A 446 2.64 4.62 18.61
N ILE A 447 2.54 5.48 17.60
CA ILE A 447 2.18 6.89 17.76
C ILE A 447 0.74 6.99 18.28
N VAL A 448 -0.22 6.33 17.62
CA VAL A 448 -1.63 6.35 18.03
C VAL A 448 -1.82 5.71 19.42
N PHE A 449 -1.13 4.61 19.71
CA PHE A 449 -1.17 3.96 21.03
C PHE A 449 -0.73 4.90 22.15
N ASN A 450 0.38 5.64 21.96
CA ASN A 450 0.81 6.60 22.96
C ASN A 450 -0.12 7.82 23.05
N ALA A 451 -0.77 8.22 21.96
CA ALA A 451 -1.80 9.26 22.00
C ALA A 451 -3.03 8.82 22.80
N ALA A 452 -3.49 7.57 22.63
CA ALA A 452 -4.60 7.00 23.41
C ALA A 452 -4.25 6.88 24.91
N ARG A 453 -3.00 6.50 25.22
CA ARG A 453 -2.47 6.50 26.59
C ARG A 453 -2.44 7.89 27.20
N ALA A 454 -1.96 8.89 26.47
CA ALA A 454 -1.94 10.27 26.92
C ALA A 454 -3.36 10.80 27.18
N ALA A 455 -4.33 10.49 26.31
CA ALA A 455 -5.74 10.81 26.52
C ALA A 455 -6.33 10.13 27.77
N SER A 456 -5.75 9.01 28.21
CA SER A 456 -6.10 8.30 29.44
C SER A 456 -5.22 8.68 30.64
N ASN A 457 -4.41 9.75 30.54
CA ASN A 457 -3.45 10.19 31.56
C ASN A 457 -2.41 9.13 31.95
N LEU A 458 -2.06 8.23 31.04
CA LEU A 458 -1.03 7.20 31.24
C LEU A 458 0.33 7.67 30.69
N LEU A 459 1.41 7.23 31.33
CA LEU A 459 2.77 7.51 30.87
C LEU A 459 3.05 6.92 29.49
N LYS A 460 3.84 7.65 28.70
CA LYS A 460 4.32 7.21 27.38
C LYS A 460 5.08 5.91 27.48
N THR A 461 4.72 4.93 26.66
CA THR A 461 5.42 3.65 26.56
C THR A 461 6.61 3.78 25.62
N SER A 462 7.74 3.14 25.93
CA SER A 462 8.89 3.10 25.02
C SER A 462 8.62 2.21 23.81
N TYR A 463 9.27 2.48 22.67
CA TYR A 463 9.05 1.69 21.44
C TYR A 463 9.38 0.20 21.63
N ILE A 464 10.44 -0.13 22.38
CA ILE A 464 10.79 -1.52 22.64
C ILE A 464 9.74 -2.25 23.48
N GLU A 465 9.12 -1.56 24.44
CA GLU A 465 8.09 -2.16 25.28
C GLU A 465 6.80 -2.37 24.49
N PHE A 466 6.45 -1.44 23.61
CA PHE A 466 5.36 -1.62 22.65
C PHE A 466 5.58 -2.85 21.75
N LEU A 467 6.79 -3.02 21.17
CA LEU A 467 7.10 -4.18 20.33
C LEU A 467 7.11 -5.50 21.12
N LYS A 468 7.56 -5.47 22.38
CA LYS A 468 7.49 -6.63 23.27
C LYS A 468 6.05 -7.05 23.52
N GLN A 469 5.15 -6.12 23.76
CA GLN A 469 3.75 -6.47 23.94
C GLN A 469 3.10 -6.92 22.63
N LEU A 470 3.33 -6.20 21.53
CA LEU A 470 2.78 -6.52 20.21
C LEU A 470 3.17 -7.93 19.74
N HIS A 471 4.44 -8.33 19.86
CA HIS A 471 4.84 -9.66 19.40
C HIS A 471 4.23 -10.78 20.25
N LEU A 472 4.02 -10.57 21.55
CA LEU A 472 3.37 -11.55 22.42
C LEU A 472 1.92 -11.74 21.99
N GLU A 473 1.18 -10.64 21.81
CA GLU A 473 -0.22 -10.65 21.37
C GLU A 473 -0.37 -11.33 20.00
N LEU A 474 0.51 -11.03 19.03
CA LEU A 474 0.48 -11.67 17.72
C LEU A 474 0.87 -13.17 17.75
N CYS A 475 1.81 -13.57 18.62
CA CYS A 475 2.23 -14.98 18.72
C CYS A 475 1.23 -15.84 19.49
N GLN A 476 0.44 -15.24 20.38
CA GLN A 476 -0.54 -15.92 21.23
C GLN A 476 -1.96 -15.88 20.68
N LEU A 477 -2.17 -15.24 19.53
CA LEU A 477 -3.45 -15.14 18.87
C LEU A 477 -4.06 -16.54 18.67
N ARG A 478 -5.24 -16.80 19.23
CA ARG A 478 -5.99 -18.05 19.05
C ARG A 478 -7.00 -17.90 17.91
N ASP A 479 -7.63 -19.01 17.54
CA ASP A 479 -8.62 -19.01 16.45
C ASP A 479 -9.87 -18.20 16.86
N GLU A 480 -10.28 -18.27 18.12
CA GLU A 480 -11.42 -17.51 18.64
C GLU A 480 -11.13 -16.00 18.65
N ASP A 481 -9.89 -15.62 18.98
CA ASP A 481 -9.45 -14.23 18.98
C ASP A 481 -9.43 -13.67 17.54
N TRP A 482 -9.02 -14.49 16.56
CA TRP A 482 -9.03 -14.11 15.14
C TRP A 482 -10.44 -13.91 14.60
N GLU A 483 -11.37 -14.82 14.92
CA GLU A 483 -12.77 -14.68 14.54
C GLU A 483 -13.39 -13.39 15.12
N GLY A 484 -13.08 -13.08 16.38
CA GLY A 484 -13.49 -11.82 17.00
C GLY A 484 -12.97 -10.59 16.24
N LEU A 485 -11.69 -10.59 15.86
CA LEU A 485 -11.08 -9.48 15.11
C LEU A 485 -11.70 -9.28 13.71
N ILE A 486 -12.13 -10.35 13.04
CA ILE A 486 -12.76 -10.28 11.72
C ILE A 486 -14.15 -9.67 11.80
N VAL A 487 -14.91 -9.99 12.85
CA VAL A 487 -16.28 -9.50 13.05
C VAL A 487 -16.30 -8.08 13.58
N ASP A 488 -15.29 -7.68 14.35
CA ASP A 488 -15.21 -6.38 14.99
C ASP A 488 -15.28 -5.22 13.99
N GLU A 489 -16.36 -4.44 14.10
CA GLU A 489 -16.65 -3.30 13.24
C GLU A 489 -15.61 -2.19 13.36
N THR A 490 -14.89 -2.06 14.49
CA THR A 490 -13.84 -1.06 14.69
C THR A 490 -12.72 -1.20 13.66
N PHE A 491 -12.48 -2.42 13.16
CA PHE A 491 -11.49 -2.71 12.13
C PHE A 491 -12.06 -2.80 10.71
N GLN A 492 -13.38 -2.72 10.51
CA GLN A 492 -14.00 -2.80 9.17
C GLN A 492 -13.86 -1.49 8.35
N ALA A 493 -13.85 -1.56 7.02
CA ALA A 493 -13.75 -0.36 6.16
C ALA A 493 -14.92 0.62 6.44
N THR A 494 -14.62 1.87 6.79
CA THR A 494 -15.65 2.92 6.84
C THR A 494 -16.30 3.02 5.44
N PRO A 495 -17.64 2.95 5.31
CA PRO A 495 -18.29 3.13 4.02
C PRO A 495 -18.06 4.57 3.54
N LEU A 496 -17.08 4.78 2.65
CA LEU A 496 -16.98 6.03 1.90
C LEU A 496 -18.14 6.07 0.90
N LYS A 497 -18.83 7.23 0.84
CA LYS A 497 -19.79 7.59 -0.20
C LYS A 497 -19.30 7.13 -1.58
N ASP A 498 -20.22 6.47 -2.30
CA ASP A 498 -20.06 5.83 -3.60
C ASP A 498 -18.84 6.28 -4.44
N LYS A 499 -17.79 5.46 -4.41
CA LYS A 499 -16.88 5.29 -5.55
C LYS A 499 -17.06 3.87 -6.07
N ASN A 500 -18.17 3.69 -6.79
CA ASN A 500 -18.66 2.42 -7.30
C ASN A 500 -17.84 1.88 -8.51
N THR A 501 -16.51 2.00 -8.50
CA THR A 501 -15.65 1.57 -9.64
C THR A 501 -14.48 0.66 -9.27
N VAL A 502 -14.31 0.21 -8.02
CA VAL A 502 -13.27 -0.80 -7.69
C VAL A 502 -13.75 -1.94 -6.78
N ARG A 503 -15.01 -2.00 -6.36
CA ARG A 503 -15.58 -3.14 -5.61
C ARG A 503 -16.04 -4.33 -6.48
N ILE A 504 -15.45 -4.51 -7.67
CA ILE A 504 -15.80 -5.60 -8.58
C ILE A 504 -14.72 -6.68 -8.56
N ARG A 505 -15.07 -7.81 -7.93
CA ARG A 505 -14.48 -9.17 -7.96
C ARG A 505 -13.52 -9.56 -6.83
N ARG A 506 -14.07 -9.68 -5.63
CA ARG A 506 -13.96 -10.93 -4.86
C ARG A 506 -15.38 -11.34 -4.49
N ARG A 507 -16.00 -12.18 -5.32
CA ARG A 507 -17.33 -12.71 -5.02
C ARG A 507 -17.13 -13.92 -4.12
N SER A 508 -17.59 -13.81 -2.87
CA SER A 508 -18.31 -14.91 -2.26
C SER A 508 -19.30 -15.43 -3.30
N HIS A 509 -19.29 -16.74 -3.56
CA HIS A 509 -20.17 -17.35 -4.56
C HIS A 509 -21.61 -17.39 -4.03
N THR A 510 -22.24 -16.25 -3.81
CA THR A 510 -23.63 -16.16 -3.34
C THR A 510 -24.58 -16.44 -4.52
N PRO A 511 -25.69 -17.18 -4.33
CA PRO A 511 -26.69 -17.40 -5.38
C PRO A 511 -27.24 -16.08 -5.91
N ILE A 512 -27.16 -15.86 -7.22
CA ILE A 512 -27.75 -14.69 -7.90
C ILE A 512 -29.05 -15.13 -8.57
N LEU A 513 -30.12 -14.38 -8.38
CA LEU A 513 -31.41 -14.66 -9.04
C LEU A 513 -31.35 -14.27 -10.52
N ASN A 514 -31.99 -15.07 -11.37
CA ASN A 514 -32.13 -14.80 -12.79
C ASN A 514 -33.10 -13.63 -13.02
N ASP A 515 -32.64 -12.61 -13.76
CA ASP A 515 -33.42 -11.40 -14.06
C ASP A 515 -34.25 -11.51 -15.34
N GLU A 516 -34.16 -12.65 -16.05
CA GLU A 516 -35.06 -12.92 -17.17
C GLU A 516 -36.47 -13.29 -16.69
N TRP A 517 -37.48 -12.55 -17.16
CA TRP A 517 -38.89 -12.82 -16.89
C TRP A 517 -39.58 -13.45 -18.11
N ARG A 518 -40.57 -14.31 -17.87
CA ARG A 518 -41.50 -14.88 -18.86
C ARG A 518 -42.95 -14.62 -18.46
N ARG A 519 -43.86 -14.59 -19.42
CA ARG A 519 -45.30 -14.56 -19.11
C ARG A 519 -45.69 -15.86 -18.39
N GLY A 520 -46.52 -15.73 -17.35
CA GLY A 520 -47.10 -16.88 -16.66
C GLY A 520 -48.03 -17.66 -17.60
N ASN A 521 -48.21 -18.96 -17.33
CA ASN A 521 -49.01 -19.85 -18.18
C ASN A 521 -50.48 -19.40 -18.33
N ASN A 522 -50.98 -18.52 -17.47
CA ASN A 522 -52.37 -18.03 -17.48
C ASN A 522 -52.49 -16.59 -18.01
N ASN A 523 -51.46 -16.05 -18.68
CA ASN A 523 -51.35 -14.67 -19.16
C ASN A 523 -51.54 -13.55 -18.12
N GLN A 524 -51.84 -13.87 -16.87
CA GLN A 524 -51.86 -12.98 -15.73
C GLN A 524 -50.58 -13.16 -14.92
N GLY A 525 -49.71 -12.15 -14.96
CA GLY A 525 -48.46 -12.09 -14.19
C GLY A 525 -47.19 -12.52 -14.92
N ARG A 526 -46.05 -11.99 -14.45
CA ARG A 526 -44.69 -12.34 -14.91
C ARG A 526 -44.09 -13.37 -13.94
N LYS A 527 -43.51 -14.46 -14.45
CA LYS A 527 -42.73 -15.44 -13.68
C LYS A 527 -41.28 -15.40 -14.11
N ARG A 528 -40.32 -15.54 -13.19
CA ARG A 528 -38.89 -15.62 -13.56
C ARG A 528 -38.62 -16.88 -14.39
N ARG A 529 -37.74 -16.78 -15.39
CA ARG A 529 -37.30 -17.93 -16.18
C ARG A 529 -36.45 -18.84 -15.31
N THR A 530 -36.88 -20.09 -15.19
CA THR A 530 -36.11 -21.16 -14.56
C THR A 530 -35.30 -21.90 -15.63
N ARG A 531 -34.12 -22.39 -15.28
CA ARG A 531 -33.20 -23.10 -16.18
C ARG A 531 -32.76 -24.42 -15.53
N ALA A 532 -32.41 -25.42 -16.33
CA ALA A 532 -31.98 -26.72 -15.82
C ALA A 532 -30.76 -26.60 -14.89
N CYS A 533 -30.83 -27.23 -13.72
CA CYS A 533 -29.72 -27.26 -12.77
C CYS A 533 -28.59 -28.15 -13.29
N THR A 534 -27.36 -27.64 -13.24
CA THR A 534 -26.16 -28.32 -13.74
C THR A 534 -25.84 -29.59 -12.95
N VAL A 535 -25.96 -29.56 -11.61
CA VAL A 535 -25.70 -30.74 -10.76
C VAL A 535 -26.76 -31.82 -10.96
N CYS A 536 -28.04 -31.46 -11.00
CA CYS A 536 -29.11 -32.43 -11.30
C CYS A 536 -28.95 -33.05 -12.70
N SER A 537 -28.44 -32.28 -13.66
CA SER A 537 -28.20 -32.77 -15.02
C SER A 537 -27.04 -33.76 -15.09
N LEU A 538 -25.99 -33.54 -14.29
CA LEU A 538 -24.79 -34.38 -14.26
C LEU A 538 -24.96 -35.65 -13.40
N LEU A 539 -25.82 -35.61 -12.39
CA LEU A 539 -26.12 -36.75 -11.52
C LEU A 539 -27.31 -37.61 -12.00
N LYS A 540 -27.76 -37.43 -13.24
CA LYS A 540 -28.91 -38.17 -13.77
C LYS A 540 -28.54 -39.64 -14.01
N GLY A 541 -29.17 -40.56 -13.28
CA GLY A 541 -29.22 -41.98 -13.60
C GLY A 541 -30.32 -42.30 -14.63
N ALA A 542 -30.17 -43.41 -15.36
CA ALA A 542 -30.99 -43.80 -16.53
C ALA A 542 -32.52 -43.91 -16.28
N GLY A 543 -33.02 -43.79 -15.05
CA GLY A 543 -34.44 -44.02 -14.71
C GLY A 543 -35.22 -42.88 -14.06
N THR A 544 -34.67 -41.67 -13.87
CA THR A 544 -35.39 -40.58 -13.14
C THR A 544 -35.78 -39.40 -14.05
N GLY A 545 -37.09 -39.15 -14.14
CA GLY A 545 -37.71 -38.26 -15.12
C GLY A 545 -37.83 -36.78 -14.76
N ARG A 546 -37.22 -36.26 -13.68
CA ARG A 546 -37.34 -34.82 -13.34
C ARG A 546 -36.00 -34.14 -13.14
N CYS A 547 -35.60 -33.33 -14.12
CA CYS A 547 -34.53 -32.35 -13.96
C CYS A 547 -35.00 -31.25 -12.99
N GLY A 548 -34.16 -30.86 -12.04
CA GLY A 548 -34.45 -29.71 -11.19
C GLY A 548 -34.20 -28.42 -11.95
N ASP A 549 -35.24 -27.61 -12.17
CA ASP A 549 -35.03 -26.26 -12.66
C ASP A 549 -34.67 -25.33 -11.50
N SER A 550 -33.76 -24.39 -11.75
CA SER A 550 -33.37 -23.32 -10.83
C SER A 550 -33.53 -21.96 -11.49
N SER A 551 -34.01 -20.99 -10.70
CA SER A 551 -33.96 -19.56 -11.04
C SER A 551 -32.72 -18.87 -10.49
N SER A 552 -31.83 -19.57 -9.77
CA SER A 552 -30.58 -19.01 -9.25
C SER A 552 -29.36 -19.58 -9.95
N TYR A 553 -28.35 -18.72 -10.16
CA TYR A 553 -27.09 -19.07 -10.80
C TYR A 553 -25.89 -18.47 -10.07
N VAL A 554 -24.72 -19.06 -10.32
CA VAL A 554 -23.41 -18.53 -9.93
C VAL A 554 -22.60 -18.20 -11.19
N GLN A 555 -21.90 -17.08 -11.19
CA GLN A 555 -21.13 -16.60 -12.35
C GLN A 555 -19.66 -17.05 -12.23
N LYS A 556 -19.12 -17.70 -13.28
CA LYS A 556 -17.69 -18.03 -13.35
C LYS A 556 -16.84 -16.83 -13.82
N PRO A 557 -15.55 -16.75 -13.43
CA PRO A 557 -14.59 -15.88 -14.10
C PRO A 557 -14.55 -16.25 -15.58
N MET A 558 -14.74 -15.27 -16.47
CA MET A 558 -15.07 -15.45 -17.90
C MET A 558 -16.53 -15.91 -18.14
N ALA A 559 -17.47 -14.99 -17.92
CA ALA A 559 -18.76 -14.86 -18.63
C ALA A 559 -19.81 -16.00 -18.65
N TRP A 560 -19.62 -17.14 -17.98
CA TRP A 560 -20.61 -18.24 -18.02
C TRP A 560 -21.45 -18.35 -16.72
N CYS A 561 -22.78 -18.43 -16.83
CA CYS A 561 -23.71 -18.65 -15.71
C CYS A 561 -23.96 -20.16 -15.48
N VAL A 562 -23.76 -20.63 -14.24
CA VAL A 562 -24.06 -22.01 -13.82
C VAL A 562 -25.30 -22.02 -12.93
N PHE A 563 -26.38 -22.66 -13.36
CA PHE A 563 -27.64 -22.71 -12.62
C PHE A 563 -27.62 -23.86 -11.60
N LEU A 564 -27.85 -23.53 -10.33
CA LEU A 564 -27.80 -24.48 -9.21
C LEU A 564 -29.07 -24.36 -8.39
N CYS A 565 -29.74 -25.47 -8.09
CA CYS A 565 -30.91 -25.43 -7.20
C CYS A 565 -30.47 -25.56 -5.74
N GLU A 566 -31.19 -24.93 -4.83
CA GLU A 566 -30.92 -25.00 -3.39
C GLU A 566 -31.63 -26.19 -2.72
N LYS A 567 -32.38 -26.99 -3.50
CA LYS A 567 -33.10 -28.14 -2.97
C LYS A 567 -32.13 -29.27 -2.65
N LYS A 568 -32.19 -29.77 -1.40
CA LYS A 568 -31.50 -30.98 -0.97
C LYS A 568 -32.08 -32.19 -1.69
N ARG A 569 -31.36 -32.73 -2.68
CA ARG A 569 -31.88 -33.74 -3.62
C ARG A 569 -30.96 -34.93 -3.84
N HIS A 570 -29.69 -34.81 -3.48
CA HIS A 570 -28.71 -35.83 -3.77
C HIS A 570 -27.94 -36.18 -2.50
N THR A 571 -27.75 -37.47 -2.28
CA THR A 571 -26.97 -38.01 -1.17
C THR A 571 -25.55 -38.29 -1.67
N LEU A 572 -24.56 -37.58 -1.13
CA LEU A 572 -23.14 -37.85 -1.40
C LEU A 572 -22.48 -38.23 -0.08
N LYS A 573 -21.76 -39.36 -0.04
CA LYS A 573 -21.09 -39.88 1.18
C LYS A 573 -22.02 -39.96 2.40
N GLY A 574 -23.25 -40.44 2.21
CA GLY A 574 -24.24 -40.59 3.27
C GLY A 574 -24.92 -39.30 3.77
N LYS A 575 -24.59 -38.12 3.22
CA LYS A 575 -25.23 -36.84 3.60
C LYS A 575 -26.11 -36.30 2.47
N LEU A 576 -27.34 -35.90 2.81
CA LEU A 576 -28.28 -35.25 1.89
C LEU A 576 -27.90 -33.78 1.71
N LEU A 577 -27.45 -33.41 0.50
CA LEU A 577 -26.90 -32.09 0.18
C LEU A 577 -27.73 -31.37 -0.90
N SER A 578 -27.69 -30.03 -0.88
CA SER A 578 -28.23 -29.21 -1.96
C SER A 578 -27.32 -29.26 -3.18
N CYS A 579 -27.85 -29.00 -4.38
CA CYS A 579 -27.02 -28.91 -5.57
C CYS A 579 -25.99 -27.78 -5.49
N PHE A 580 -26.31 -26.70 -4.77
CA PHE A 580 -25.37 -25.64 -4.46
C PHE A 580 -24.20 -26.15 -3.59
N ASP A 581 -24.48 -26.87 -2.50
CA ASP A 581 -23.45 -27.47 -1.63
C ASP A 581 -22.60 -28.50 -2.37
N ILE A 582 -23.21 -29.31 -3.23
CA ILE A 582 -22.49 -30.31 -4.03
C ILE A 582 -21.53 -29.60 -4.97
N TRP A 583 -21.97 -28.55 -5.67
CA TRP A 583 -21.13 -27.81 -6.59
C TRP A 583 -19.93 -27.14 -5.89
N HIS A 584 -20.18 -26.48 -4.76
CA HIS A 584 -19.17 -25.69 -4.06
C HIS A 584 -18.27 -26.53 -3.15
N LYS A 585 -18.86 -27.39 -2.31
CA LYS A 585 -18.14 -28.17 -1.30
C LYS A 585 -17.62 -29.50 -1.86
N SER A 586 -18.45 -30.22 -2.61
CA SER A 586 -18.08 -31.57 -3.09
C SER A 586 -17.31 -31.53 -4.41
N TRP A 587 -17.68 -30.64 -5.33
CA TRP A 587 -17.06 -30.54 -6.65
C TRP A 587 -16.08 -29.38 -6.79
N ARG A 588 -15.75 -28.69 -5.69
CA ARG A 588 -14.79 -27.56 -5.64
C ARG A 588 -15.05 -26.53 -6.76
N ASN A 589 -16.22 -25.89 -6.73
CA ASN A 589 -16.65 -24.92 -7.74
C ASN A 589 -16.72 -25.50 -9.18
N GLY A 590 -16.95 -26.81 -9.29
CA GLY A 590 -17.06 -27.55 -10.55
C GLY A 590 -15.73 -28.06 -11.13
N ALA A 591 -14.63 -27.98 -10.38
CA ALA A 591 -13.34 -28.56 -10.79
C ALA A 591 -13.32 -30.09 -10.74
N LEU A 592 -14.11 -30.70 -9.85
CA LEU A 592 -14.23 -32.15 -9.68
C LEU A 592 -15.59 -32.70 -10.15
N ALA A 593 -16.28 -31.98 -11.03
CA ALA A 593 -17.56 -32.42 -11.57
C ALA A 593 -17.37 -33.64 -12.50
N PRO A 594 -18.20 -34.70 -12.39
CA PRO A 594 -18.08 -35.88 -13.23
C PRO A 594 -18.33 -35.57 -14.71
N ALA A 595 -17.65 -36.28 -15.61
CA ALA A 595 -17.87 -36.17 -17.04
C ALA A 595 -19.28 -36.71 -17.42
N PRO A 596 -19.93 -36.17 -18.48
CA PRO A 596 -21.24 -36.64 -18.91
C PRO A 596 -21.20 -38.13 -19.29
N GLN A 597 -22.02 -38.96 -18.66
CA GLN A 597 -21.98 -40.42 -18.79
C GLN A 597 -22.58 -41.00 -20.09
N HIS A 598 -22.82 -40.21 -21.14
CA HIS A 598 -23.30 -40.74 -22.43
C HIS A 598 -22.54 -40.13 -23.61
N GLY A 599 -22.03 -41.01 -24.49
CA GLY A 599 -21.22 -40.74 -25.68
C GLY A 599 -21.89 -39.95 -26.82
N GLY A 600 -22.74 -38.98 -26.50
CA GLY A 600 -23.18 -37.95 -27.43
C GLY A 600 -22.63 -36.61 -26.97
N LYS A 601 -22.06 -35.81 -27.89
CA LYS A 601 -21.60 -34.44 -27.65
C LYS A 601 -22.74 -33.56 -27.11
N ARG A 602 -23.05 -33.64 -25.82
CA ARG A 602 -23.76 -32.59 -25.07
C ARG A 602 -22.71 -31.83 -24.28
N THR A 603 -21.97 -31.00 -24.99
CA THR A 603 -21.18 -29.92 -24.40
C THR A 603 -22.11 -29.16 -23.46
N ILE A 604 -21.70 -28.97 -22.20
CA ILE A 604 -22.40 -28.08 -21.26
C ILE A 604 -22.50 -26.73 -21.95
N ARG A 605 -23.67 -26.41 -22.52
CA ARG A 605 -23.95 -25.07 -23.05
C ARG A 605 -24.14 -24.17 -21.86
N ALA A 606 -23.04 -23.73 -21.28
CA ALA A 606 -23.09 -22.43 -20.66
C ALA A 606 -23.49 -21.42 -21.75
N ARG A 607 -24.15 -20.32 -21.38
CA ARG A 607 -24.55 -19.27 -22.33
C ARG A 607 -23.88 -17.96 -21.92
N ALA A 608 -23.50 -17.17 -22.92
CA ALA A 608 -23.05 -15.81 -22.72
C ALA A 608 -24.20 -14.97 -22.11
N PRO A 609 -23.90 -13.95 -21.28
CA PRO A 609 -24.91 -13.05 -20.78
C PRO A 609 -25.55 -12.31 -21.96
N ALA A 610 -26.86 -12.07 -21.92
CA ALA A 610 -27.49 -11.17 -22.87
C ALA A 610 -26.84 -9.78 -22.73
N GLN A 611 -26.41 -9.19 -23.85
CA GLN A 611 -26.03 -7.78 -23.88
C GLN A 611 -27.27 -6.96 -23.51
N HIS A 612 -27.13 -6.03 -22.57
CA HIS A 612 -28.17 -5.05 -22.29
C HIS A 612 -28.53 -4.34 -23.60
N PRO A 613 -29.82 -4.20 -23.96
CA PRO A 613 -30.19 -3.32 -25.06
C PRO A 613 -29.73 -1.92 -24.69
N ALA A 614 -28.87 -1.34 -25.53
CA ALA A 614 -28.67 0.10 -25.52
C ALA A 614 -30.04 0.75 -25.71
N GLN A 615 -30.37 1.71 -24.86
CA GLN A 615 -31.55 2.55 -25.03
C GLN A 615 -31.47 3.18 -26.42
N GLY A 616 -32.38 2.78 -27.30
CA GLY A 616 -32.59 3.44 -28.57
C GLY A 616 -33.20 4.81 -28.31
N ASN A 617 -32.57 5.84 -28.87
CA ASN A 617 -33.28 7.05 -29.25
C ASN A 617 -33.75 6.84 -30.69
N ASP A 618 -35.05 7.03 -30.88
CA ASP A 618 -35.68 7.22 -32.19
C ASP A 618 -35.05 8.40 -32.93
N SER A 619 -34.70 8.17 -34.18
CA SER A 619 -34.88 9.15 -35.25
C SER A 619 -34.64 8.46 -36.59
N ASP A 620 -35.71 8.37 -37.37
CA ASP A 620 -35.74 8.00 -38.77
C ASP A 620 -34.76 8.84 -39.61
N GLU A 621 -34.05 8.20 -40.55
CA GLU A 621 -33.92 8.72 -41.91
C GLU A 621 -33.36 7.65 -42.86
N ASP A 622 -34.11 7.44 -43.94
CA ASP A 622 -33.80 6.62 -45.10
C ASP A 622 -32.52 7.07 -45.82
N SER A 623 -31.70 6.11 -46.28
CA SER A 623 -31.22 6.12 -47.67
C SER A 623 -30.40 4.86 -48.01
N ARG A 624 -30.67 4.40 -49.24
CA ARG A 624 -30.23 3.18 -49.91
C ARG A 624 -28.75 3.27 -50.32
N HIS A 625 -28.00 2.16 -50.25
CA HIS A 625 -27.25 1.64 -51.40
C HIS A 625 -26.65 0.24 -51.14
N GLU A 626 -26.83 -0.62 -52.14
CA GLU A 626 -26.25 -1.96 -52.35
C GLU A 626 -24.71 -1.91 -52.27
N SER A 627 -23.96 -2.95 -51.86
CA SER A 627 -23.77 -4.17 -52.65
C SER A 627 -22.56 -4.99 -52.11
N ILE A 628 -22.67 -6.31 -52.30
CA ILE A 628 -21.61 -7.29 -52.64
C ILE A 628 -20.60 -7.77 -51.57
N VAL A 629 -20.68 -9.09 -51.40
CA VAL A 629 -19.79 -10.03 -50.72
C VAL A 629 -18.42 -10.11 -51.40
N GLY A 630 -17.33 -10.09 -50.62
CA GLY A 630 -15.98 -10.34 -51.11
C GLY A 630 -15.08 -10.94 -50.03
N ASN A 631 -14.91 -12.26 -50.07
CA ASN A 631 -14.06 -13.06 -49.21
C ASN A 631 -12.63 -13.09 -49.78
N SER A 632 -11.59 -12.68 -49.05
CA SER A 632 -10.21 -13.10 -49.39
C SER A 632 -9.25 -13.09 -48.19
N ARG A 633 -8.55 -14.21 -48.08
CA ARG A 633 -7.39 -14.49 -47.22
C ARG A 633 -6.14 -13.84 -47.81
N GLN A 634 -5.23 -13.34 -46.97
CA GLN A 634 -3.77 -13.19 -47.22
C GLN A 634 -3.11 -12.70 -45.93
N GLN A 635 -1.84 -12.86 -45.61
CA GLN A 635 -0.85 -13.93 -45.74
C GLN A 635 0.29 -13.55 -44.78
N LYS A 636 1.05 -14.52 -44.27
CA LYS A 636 2.28 -14.34 -43.48
C LYS A 636 3.46 -13.87 -44.36
N ARG A 637 4.32 -12.97 -43.87
CA ARG A 637 5.79 -12.88 -44.07
C ARG A 637 6.32 -11.68 -43.24
N ALA A 638 7.22 -11.82 -42.26
CA ALA A 638 8.64 -12.22 -42.22
C ALA A 638 9.62 -11.02 -42.26
N ARG A 639 10.58 -11.08 -41.32
CA ARG A 639 11.73 -10.22 -40.98
C ARG A 639 12.41 -9.44 -42.11
N ARG A 640 12.92 -8.25 -41.76
CA ARG A 640 14.18 -7.69 -42.29
C ARG A 640 15.11 -7.26 -41.16
N VAL A 641 16.34 -7.74 -41.26
CA VAL A 641 17.56 -7.31 -40.58
C VAL A 641 18.12 -6.14 -41.39
N VAL A 642 18.65 -5.11 -40.73
CA VAL A 642 19.58 -4.16 -41.35
C VAL A 642 20.70 -3.90 -40.35
N THR A 643 21.88 -4.38 -40.71
CA THR A 643 23.18 -3.86 -40.28
C THR A 643 23.58 -2.79 -41.29
N ASP A 644 23.98 -1.61 -40.81
CA ASP A 644 25.36 -1.11 -40.89
C ASP A 644 25.58 -0.12 -39.74
#